data_AF-K9EF92-F1
#
_entry.id   AF-K9EF92-F1
#
_cell.length_a   1.000
_cell.length_b   1.000
_cell.length_c   1.000
_cell.angle_alpha   90.00
_cell.angle_beta   90.00
_cell.angle_gamma   90.00
#
_symmetry.space_group_name_H-M   'P 1'
#
loop_
_entity.id
_entity.type
_entity.pdbx_description
1 polymer ?
#
loop_
_entity_poly.entity_id
_entity_poly.type
_entity_poly.pdbx_seq_one_letter_code
_entity_poly.pdbx_strand_id
1 'polypeptide(L)'
;MKANTIIISFILSFILSVQSLYGQVNIPDKRIPHPRILLTEKEKVQLVENISNDSVWNVLQQNTLKGCDQLLITTPLERRLEGIRLLGTSREALYRIFMLSYAYRTTGESKYAERAKAELLAVSQYSDWNPSHFLDVAEMTLAVSIGYDWLYNILDKDSRKIIRNAILEKGINPSLDSKYNGFLERENNWNQVCNTAMAYAAIAIMEDQPRLAKEIIKRSIESIRKPMKRYGSDGAYPEGYGYWHYGTTYNVMLLALLEQMYGTDFGLSDIPGFTKSAYYIMHMISPTLQPFNFGDSDSGIRLNTSMFWFAKKMNDPGLLNYEVNYLLNLKKYNYEQYSRMLPSIFLFGHNFKLDKAKTDRLPLTFVARNETPVSLMRTAWGTKDAIYIGIKGGMPSDNTHNHLDQGSFVIDALGVRWAIDLGPQDYGALEKHGLSIWDTTQNSDRWKIFRYTNLAHNVFSINDKLFDVKGRAEIKSHKNTPKLKETLIDLSSLYDGQLSYASRYIAIVNEEYIEIKDEVRTNTETADLTWRMLTKAEVKVVGDGFFLIQDGKSIFVSVPAGTEPFVTSAAPIRDFDAPNPNVSIIGYKMKLAPKTTQTLTVRLFPQSMDKIQEICDRVATWQIKNQSSVKHHALDWTNGAWYKGLSEWAKETYNETYFDFLKAQGERHGYNVYYRPYHADDICVSQMYLELYNRYGNKNFIAHTIERLDYVINKPSKAPLEKNHPKGRDERWSWCDALFMAPPVYAGLYRLTGNKKYTDFMDKEFKECTDSLYDKGAKLYFRDCTKINLREANGEKQFWARGNGWVLAGIPLILDNLPKDYHNRQYYVDLFRDLAEGILKTQDERGSWHASLLDSDSYPSPENSASAFFCYGMAWGIRNGLLDSETYMEPMLRAWATLCNYIHEDGKMGYIQPVGHDPKPADENTTDVYGVGAFLLAGSEIMKLEKNNQK
;
A
#
# COMPACT_ATOMS: atom_id res chain seq x y z
N MET A 1 54.53 -39.67 -3.46
CA MET A 1 53.68 -40.31 -4.48
C MET A 1 52.21 -40.54 -4.09
N LYS A 2 51.71 -40.15 -2.89
CA LYS A 2 50.29 -40.29 -2.52
C LYS A 2 49.48 -38.97 -2.45
N ALA A 3 50.14 -37.81 -2.55
CA ALA A 3 49.46 -36.51 -2.55
C ALA A 3 49.01 -36.03 -3.95
N ASN A 4 49.75 -36.40 -5.01
CA ASN A 4 49.39 -36.01 -6.38
C ASN A 4 48.22 -36.81 -6.97
N THR A 5 47.90 -37.98 -6.43
CA THR A 5 46.80 -38.83 -6.92
C THR A 5 45.43 -38.34 -6.44
N ILE A 6 45.37 -37.64 -5.28
CA ILE A 6 44.11 -37.15 -4.70
C ILE A 6 43.66 -35.84 -5.38
N ILE A 7 44.61 -34.98 -5.74
CA ILE A 7 44.32 -33.72 -6.46
C ILE A 7 43.88 -33.99 -7.90
N ILE A 8 44.46 -35.00 -8.56
CA ILE A 8 44.05 -35.41 -9.92
C ILE A 8 42.66 -36.07 -9.90
N SER A 9 42.30 -36.84 -8.88
CA SER A 9 40.94 -37.40 -8.74
C SER A 9 39.87 -36.36 -8.41
N PHE A 10 40.19 -35.31 -7.65
CA PHE A 10 39.26 -34.20 -7.40
C PHE A 10 39.07 -33.30 -8.62
N ILE A 11 40.14 -33.03 -9.38
CA ILE A 11 40.06 -32.25 -10.62
C ILE A 11 39.36 -33.06 -11.74
N LEU A 12 39.59 -34.38 -11.86
CA LEU A 12 38.82 -35.21 -12.80
C LEU A 12 37.35 -35.35 -12.39
N SER A 13 37.03 -35.45 -11.10
CA SER A 13 35.64 -35.52 -10.63
C SER A 13 34.89 -34.19 -10.79
N PHE A 14 35.61 -33.06 -10.70
CA PHE A 14 35.06 -31.73 -10.98
C PHE A 14 34.93 -31.45 -12.48
N ILE A 15 35.85 -31.95 -13.31
CA ILE A 15 35.73 -31.87 -14.77
C ILE A 15 34.64 -32.83 -15.30
N LEU A 16 34.43 -33.99 -14.68
CA LEU A 16 33.33 -34.91 -15.00
C LEU A 16 31.96 -34.44 -14.48
N SER A 17 31.90 -33.68 -13.37
CA SER A 17 30.66 -33.05 -12.89
C SER A 17 30.29 -31.79 -13.67
N VAL A 18 31.27 -31.09 -14.26
CA VAL A 18 31.01 -29.96 -15.17
C VAL A 18 30.67 -30.45 -16.59
N GLN A 19 31.17 -31.62 -17.01
CA GLN A 19 30.74 -32.27 -18.26
C GLN A 19 29.34 -32.92 -18.17
N SER A 20 28.85 -33.29 -16.98
CA SER A 20 27.50 -33.88 -16.84
C SER A 20 26.36 -32.85 -16.92
N LEU A 21 26.64 -31.55 -16.74
CA LEU A 21 25.67 -30.46 -16.88
C LEU A 21 25.41 -30.04 -18.34
N TYR A 22 26.22 -30.51 -19.29
CA TYR A 22 26.04 -30.33 -20.73
C TYR A 22 26.01 -31.67 -21.47
N GLY A 23 25.36 -32.68 -20.88
CA GLY A 23 24.99 -33.88 -21.62
C GLY A 23 24.21 -33.50 -22.87
N GLN A 24 24.61 -34.03 -24.02
CA GLN A 24 23.91 -33.84 -25.29
C GLN A 24 22.42 -34.17 -25.09
N VAL A 25 21.51 -33.21 -25.34
CA VAL A 25 20.06 -33.46 -25.22
C VAL A 25 19.70 -34.55 -26.22
N ASN A 26 19.42 -35.74 -25.72
CA ASN A 26 19.02 -36.89 -26.52
C ASN A 26 17.50 -37.02 -26.47
N ILE A 27 16.85 -36.77 -27.60
CA ILE A 27 15.39 -36.92 -27.74
C ILE A 27 15.08 -38.38 -28.10
N PRO A 28 14.37 -39.14 -27.25
CA PRO A 28 14.02 -40.52 -27.55
C PRO A 28 13.12 -40.61 -28.78
N ASP A 29 13.35 -41.61 -29.62
CA ASP A 29 12.44 -41.89 -30.72
C ASP A 29 11.11 -42.41 -30.16
N LYS A 30 10.02 -41.70 -30.41
CA LYS A 30 8.67 -42.09 -30.00
C LYS A 30 7.74 -42.06 -31.19
N ARG A 31 6.85 -43.04 -31.26
CA ARG A 31 5.68 -43.02 -32.16
C ARG A 31 4.43 -43.12 -31.30
N ILE A 32 3.75 -42.00 -31.15
CA ILE A 32 2.53 -41.88 -30.35
C ILE A 32 1.40 -41.49 -31.33
N PRO A 33 0.26 -42.18 -31.33
CA PRO A 33 -0.87 -41.80 -32.18
C PRO A 33 -1.52 -40.49 -31.70
N HIS A 34 -2.21 -39.80 -32.59
CA HIS A 34 -3.03 -38.65 -32.24
C HIS A 34 -4.30 -39.06 -31.48
N PRO A 35 -4.82 -38.22 -30.56
CA PRO A 35 -4.21 -36.99 -30.05
C PRO A 35 -3.12 -37.28 -29.02
N ARG A 36 -2.05 -36.50 -29.02
CA ARG A 36 -0.88 -36.69 -28.14
C ARG A 36 -0.33 -35.42 -27.52
N ILE A 37 -0.79 -34.24 -27.92
CA ILE A 37 -0.38 -32.96 -27.30
C ILE A 37 -1.25 -32.69 -26.07
N LEU A 38 -0.67 -32.76 -24.86
CA LEU A 38 -1.21 -32.42 -23.53
C LEU A 38 -2.48 -33.13 -23.03
N LEU A 39 -3.40 -33.49 -23.93
CA LEU A 39 -4.69 -34.11 -23.63
C LEU A 39 -4.79 -35.40 -24.45
N THR A 40 -4.12 -36.45 -23.99
CA THR A 40 -4.29 -37.81 -24.52
C THR A 40 -5.69 -38.34 -24.21
N GLU A 41 -6.08 -39.46 -24.82
CA GLU A 41 -7.37 -40.08 -24.53
C GLU A 41 -7.54 -40.48 -23.06
N LYS A 42 -6.44 -40.90 -22.40
CA LYS A 42 -6.44 -41.21 -20.96
C LYS A 42 -6.67 -39.96 -20.11
N GLU A 43 -5.95 -38.88 -20.39
CA GLU A 43 -6.07 -37.62 -19.66
C GLU A 43 -7.45 -36.98 -19.85
N LYS A 44 -8.01 -37.08 -21.06
CA LYS A 44 -9.37 -36.61 -21.37
C LYS A 44 -10.42 -37.25 -20.47
N VAL A 45 -10.40 -38.58 -20.31
CA VAL A 45 -11.36 -39.29 -19.44
C VAL A 45 -11.25 -38.77 -18.00
N GLN A 46 -10.03 -38.68 -17.47
CA GLN A 46 -9.78 -38.21 -16.12
C GLN A 46 -10.22 -36.75 -15.90
N LEU A 47 -9.97 -35.88 -16.89
CA LEU A 47 -10.35 -34.47 -16.84
C LEU A 47 -11.87 -34.31 -16.79
N VAL A 48 -12.61 -34.99 -17.67
CA VAL A 48 -14.07 -34.91 -17.73
C VAL A 48 -14.71 -35.44 -16.45
N GLU A 49 -14.20 -36.55 -15.91
CA GLU A 49 -14.65 -37.10 -14.63
C GLU A 49 -14.44 -36.12 -13.48
N ASN A 50 -13.24 -35.53 -13.37
CA ASN A 50 -12.94 -34.59 -12.29
C ASN A 50 -13.77 -33.31 -12.36
N ILE A 51 -13.96 -32.76 -13.56
CA ILE A 51 -14.82 -31.58 -13.76
C ILE A 51 -16.27 -31.90 -13.39
N SER A 52 -16.77 -33.08 -13.74
CA SER A 52 -18.15 -33.48 -13.44
C SER A 52 -18.39 -33.70 -11.94
N ASN A 53 -17.35 -34.13 -11.22
CA ASN A 53 -17.40 -34.41 -9.78
C ASN A 53 -17.06 -33.21 -8.89
N ASP A 54 -16.85 -32.01 -9.46
CA ASP A 54 -16.49 -30.81 -8.71
C ASP A 54 -17.31 -29.60 -9.16
N SER A 55 -18.07 -29.01 -8.23
CA SER A 55 -19.01 -27.93 -8.53
C SER A 55 -18.33 -26.67 -9.05
N VAL A 56 -17.12 -26.35 -8.56
CA VAL A 56 -16.37 -25.17 -9.01
C VAL A 56 -15.88 -25.38 -10.43
N TRP A 57 -15.20 -26.51 -10.68
CA TRP A 57 -14.73 -26.82 -12.03
C TRP A 57 -15.86 -26.95 -13.04
N ASN A 58 -17.02 -27.49 -12.64
CA ASN A 58 -18.19 -27.56 -13.48
C ASN A 58 -18.68 -26.17 -13.90
N VAL A 59 -18.77 -25.21 -12.97
CA VAL A 59 -19.15 -23.83 -13.29
C VAL A 59 -18.16 -23.18 -14.26
N LEU A 60 -16.85 -23.35 -14.03
CA LEU A 60 -15.81 -22.85 -14.93
C LEU A 60 -15.93 -23.47 -16.34
N GLN A 61 -16.22 -24.78 -16.41
CA GLN A 61 -16.46 -25.50 -17.66
C GLN A 61 -17.66 -24.94 -18.41
N GLN A 62 -18.81 -24.80 -17.73
CA GLN A 62 -20.03 -24.27 -18.36
C GLN A 62 -19.83 -22.85 -18.88
N ASN A 63 -19.13 -22.01 -18.13
CA ASN A 63 -18.78 -20.68 -18.61
C ASN A 63 -17.82 -20.74 -19.80
N THR A 64 -16.83 -21.63 -19.81
CA THR A 64 -15.93 -21.79 -20.96
C THR A 64 -16.69 -22.23 -22.22
N LEU A 65 -17.61 -23.19 -22.10
CA LEU A 65 -18.45 -23.67 -23.20
C LEU A 65 -19.38 -22.59 -23.76
N LYS A 66 -19.94 -21.72 -22.92
CA LYS A 66 -20.70 -20.54 -23.39
C LYS A 66 -19.87 -19.60 -24.26
N GLY A 67 -18.58 -19.44 -23.94
CA GLY A 67 -17.63 -18.70 -24.77
C GLY A 67 -17.42 -19.38 -26.12
N CYS A 68 -17.28 -20.71 -26.12
CA CYS A 68 -17.19 -21.50 -27.36
C CYS A 68 -18.45 -21.38 -28.23
N ASP A 69 -19.64 -21.33 -27.64
CA ASP A 69 -20.90 -21.15 -28.38
C ASP A 69 -20.96 -19.81 -29.11
N GLN A 70 -20.39 -18.75 -28.52
CA GLN A 70 -20.32 -17.42 -29.16
C GLN A 70 -19.42 -17.44 -30.41
N LEU A 71 -18.40 -18.30 -30.43
CA LEU A 71 -17.51 -18.45 -31.58
C LEU A 71 -18.17 -19.15 -32.77
N LEU A 72 -19.22 -19.94 -32.57
CA LEU A 72 -19.90 -20.70 -33.63
C LEU A 72 -20.49 -19.81 -34.73
N ILE A 73 -20.95 -18.61 -34.37
CA ILE A 73 -21.59 -17.67 -35.31
C ILE A 73 -20.61 -16.68 -35.94
N THR A 74 -19.35 -16.68 -35.52
CA THR A 74 -18.32 -15.81 -36.11
C THR A 74 -17.89 -16.34 -37.48
N THR A 75 -17.49 -15.44 -38.38
CA THR A 75 -16.86 -15.84 -39.65
C THR A 75 -15.44 -16.35 -39.40
N PRO A 76 -14.95 -17.30 -40.23
CA PRO A 76 -13.54 -17.70 -40.20
C PRO A 76 -12.61 -16.49 -40.31
N LEU A 77 -11.44 -16.60 -39.69
CA LEU A 77 -10.48 -15.49 -39.65
C LEU A 77 -9.97 -15.13 -41.04
N GLU A 78 -9.80 -13.82 -41.25
CA GLU A 78 -9.17 -13.25 -42.43
C GLU A 78 -7.74 -12.80 -42.11
N ARG A 79 -6.87 -12.83 -43.12
CA ARG A 79 -5.49 -12.35 -42.97
C ARG A 79 -5.47 -10.83 -42.89
N ARG A 80 -5.41 -10.27 -41.68
CA ARG A 80 -5.40 -8.82 -41.44
C ARG A 80 -4.08 -8.36 -40.81
N LEU A 81 -3.36 -7.50 -41.53
CA LEU A 81 -2.16 -6.84 -41.03
C LEU A 81 -2.54 -5.50 -40.39
N GLU A 82 -2.10 -5.28 -39.16
CA GLU A 82 -2.16 -4.01 -38.45
C GLU A 82 -0.76 -3.39 -38.42
N GLY A 83 -0.54 -2.37 -39.24
CA GLY A 83 0.81 -1.87 -39.51
C GLY A 83 1.66 -2.98 -40.16
N ILE A 84 2.73 -3.40 -39.48
CA ILE A 84 3.64 -4.47 -39.95
C ILE A 84 3.36 -5.83 -39.32
N ARG A 85 2.31 -5.95 -38.47
CA ARG A 85 2.09 -7.11 -37.60
C ARG A 85 0.80 -7.84 -37.97
N LEU A 86 0.86 -9.17 -38.01
CA LEU A 86 -0.28 -10.11 -38.08
C LEU A 86 -0.67 -10.62 -36.68
N LEU A 87 0.05 -10.20 -35.63
CA LEU A 87 -0.03 -10.75 -34.27
C LEU A 87 -1.45 -10.79 -33.68
N GLY A 88 -2.26 -9.76 -33.91
CA GLY A 88 -3.66 -9.72 -33.47
C GLY A 88 -4.46 -10.88 -34.06
N THR A 89 -4.33 -11.10 -35.37
CA THR A 89 -4.95 -12.23 -36.08
C THR A 89 -4.43 -13.58 -35.56
N SER A 90 -3.12 -13.72 -35.35
CA SER A 90 -2.53 -14.97 -34.82
C SER A 90 -3.00 -15.28 -33.39
N ARG A 91 -3.13 -14.27 -32.53
CA ARG A 91 -3.64 -14.40 -31.16
C ARG A 91 -5.09 -14.85 -31.14
N GLU A 92 -5.91 -14.27 -32.02
CA GLU A 92 -7.32 -14.64 -32.16
C GLU A 92 -7.46 -16.06 -32.71
N ALA A 93 -6.62 -16.47 -33.66
CA ALA A 93 -6.59 -17.85 -34.15
C ALA A 93 -6.29 -18.85 -33.03
N LEU A 94 -5.29 -18.56 -32.19
CA LEU A 94 -4.96 -19.38 -31.04
C LEU A 94 -6.12 -19.49 -30.05
N TYR A 95 -6.75 -18.36 -29.73
CA TYR A 95 -7.94 -18.35 -28.87
C TYR A 95 -9.06 -19.22 -29.43
N ARG A 96 -9.47 -18.98 -30.68
CA ARG A 96 -10.60 -19.69 -31.30
C ARG A 96 -10.35 -21.18 -31.44
N ILE A 97 -9.21 -21.54 -32.02
CA ILE A 97 -8.89 -22.94 -32.32
C ILE A 97 -8.70 -23.73 -31.03
N PHE A 98 -8.03 -23.17 -30.02
CA PHE A 98 -7.81 -23.89 -28.75
C PHE A 98 -9.13 -24.08 -27.99
N MET A 99 -9.96 -23.04 -27.89
CA MET A 99 -11.28 -23.10 -27.22
C MET A 99 -12.22 -24.10 -27.90
N LEU A 100 -12.38 -24.02 -29.23
CA LEU A 100 -13.29 -24.90 -29.97
C LEU A 100 -12.80 -26.35 -29.98
N SER A 101 -11.48 -26.57 -30.12
CA SER A 101 -10.91 -27.91 -30.05
C SER A 101 -11.09 -28.52 -28.65
N TYR A 102 -10.91 -27.71 -27.59
CA TYR A 102 -11.18 -28.11 -26.21
C TYR A 102 -12.65 -28.48 -25.98
N ALA A 103 -13.58 -27.64 -26.45
CA ALA A 103 -15.01 -27.91 -26.34
C ALA A 103 -15.37 -29.24 -27.00
N TYR A 104 -14.90 -29.49 -28.23
CA TYR A 104 -15.10 -30.78 -28.88
C TYR A 104 -14.50 -31.94 -28.08
N ARG A 105 -13.24 -31.85 -27.64
CA ARG A 105 -12.58 -32.93 -26.90
C ARG A 105 -13.28 -33.29 -25.59
N THR A 106 -13.90 -32.32 -24.93
CA THR A 106 -14.57 -32.53 -23.62
C THR A 106 -16.05 -32.88 -23.72
N THR A 107 -16.74 -32.48 -24.80
CA THR A 107 -18.19 -32.68 -24.98
C THR A 107 -18.55 -33.75 -26.01
N GLY A 108 -17.69 -33.96 -27.02
CA GLY A 108 -18.00 -34.77 -28.19
C GLY A 108 -18.92 -34.09 -29.22
N GLU A 109 -19.32 -32.82 -29.01
CA GLU A 109 -20.25 -32.14 -29.91
C GLU A 109 -19.57 -31.70 -31.22
N SER A 110 -20.02 -32.25 -32.35
CA SER A 110 -19.43 -32.02 -33.68
C SER A 110 -19.44 -30.56 -34.13
N LYS A 111 -20.40 -29.74 -33.66
CA LYS A 111 -20.51 -28.31 -33.99
C LYS A 111 -19.21 -27.54 -33.70
N TYR A 112 -18.53 -27.84 -32.59
CA TYR A 112 -17.28 -27.19 -32.21
C TYR A 112 -16.12 -27.64 -33.11
N ALA A 113 -16.08 -28.93 -33.41
CA ALA A 113 -15.10 -29.55 -34.29
C ALA A 113 -15.16 -29.00 -35.73
N GLU A 114 -16.37 -28.90 -36.30
CA GLU A 114 -16.57 -28.33 -37.64
C GLU A 114 -16.18 -26.85 -37.69
N ARG A 115 -16.52 -26.08 -36.65
CA ARG A 115 -16.12 -24.67 -36.60
C ARG A 115 -14.61 -24.49 -36.45
N ALA A 116 -13.95 -25.31 -35.64
CA ALA A 116 -12.49 -25.31 -35.49
C ALA A 116 -11.79 -25.73 -36.80
N LYS A 117 -12.32 -26.74 -37.50
CA LYS A 117 -11.86 -27.14 -38.84
C LYS A 117 -11.93 -25.97 -39.82
N ALA A 118 -13.01 -25.19 -39.80
CA ALA A 118 -13.14 -24.01 -40.65
C ALA A 118 -12.06 -22.96 -40.36
N GLU A 119 -11.74 -22.69 -39.09
CA GLU A 119 -10.60 -21.81 -38.75
C GLU A 119 -9.27 -22.36 -39.25
N LEU A 120 -9.00 -23.65 -38.97
CA LEU A 120 -7.75 -24.31 -39.35
C LEU A 120 -7.51 -24.23 -40.87
N LEU A 121 -8.54 -24.48 -41.67
CA LEU A 121 -8.46 -24.39 -43.13
C LEU A 121 -8.28 -22.95 -43.60
N ALA A 122 -9.01 -21.99 -43.02
CA ALA A 122 -8.88 -20.58 -43.39
C ALA A 122 -7.45 -20.05 -43.16
N VAL A 123 -6.88 -20.25 -41.97
CA VAL A 123 -5.53 -19.75 -41.66
C VAL A 123 -4.42 -20.52 -42.39
N SER A 124 -4.68 -21.79 -42.75
CA SER A 124 -3.75 -22.61 -43.54
C SER A 124 -3.63 -22.15 -44.99
N GLN A 125 -4.65 -21.45 -45.52
CA GLN A 125 -4.72 -20.92 -46.88
C GLN A 125 -4.11 -19.53 -47.04
N TYR A 126 -3.69 -18.86 -45.96
CA TYR A 126 -2.97 -17.59 -46.06
C TYR A 126 -1.71 -17.72 -46.92
N SER A 127 -1.26 -16.64 -47.55
CA SER A 127 0.00 -16.65 -48.32
C SER A 127 1.20 -17.04 -47.46
N ASP A 128 1.22 -16.54 -46.23
CA ASP A 128 2.24 -16.72 -45.21
C ASP A 128 1.63 -16.40 -43.83
N TRP A 129 2.40 -16.65 -42.77
CA TRP A 129 2.10 -16.22 -41.41
C TRP A 129 2.99 -15.06 -40.93
N ASN A 130 3.43 -14.20 -41.87
CA ASN A 130 4.26 -13.01 -41.65
C ASN A 130 5.63 -13.26 -40.96
N PRO A 131 6.55 -14.03 -41.57
CA PRO A 131 7.82 -14.43 -40.93
C PRO A 131 8.78 -13.28 -40.59
N SER A 132 8.61 -12.09 -41.18
CA SER A 132 9.36 -10.88 -40.78
C SER A 132 9.09 -10.45 -39.33
N HIS A 133 7.95 -10.84 -38.74
CA HIS A 133 7.66 -10.66 -37.33
C HIS A 133 7.31 -12.02 -36.71
N PHE A 134 8.33 -12.74 -36.22
CA PHE A 134 8.21 -14.18 -35.94
C PHE A 134 7.23 -14.57 -34.82
N LEU A 135 6.83 -13.63 -33.95
CA LEU A 135 5.75 -13.88 -32.99
C LEU A 135 4.42 -14.17 -33.69
N ASP A 136 4.19 -13.59 -34.87
CA ASP A 136 2.99 -13.83 -35.68
C ASP A 136 2.93 -15.30 -36.13
N VAL A 137 4.08 -15.80 -36.62
CA VAL A 137 4.26 -17.19 -37.03
C VAL A 137 4.12 -18.11 -35.83
N ALA A 138 4.78 -17.80 -34.71
CA ALA A 138 4.80 -18.65 -33.53
C ALA A 138 3.40 -18.88 -32.96
N GLU A 139 2.64 -17.81 -32.70
CA GLU A 139 1.31 -17.95 -32.11
C GLU A 139 0.31 -18.64 -33.06
N MET A 140 0.38 -18.36 -34.37
CA MET A 140 -0.42 -19.05 -35.37
C MET A 140 -0.06 -20.54 -35.45
N THR A 141 1.24 -20.85 -35.44
CA THR A 141 1.73 -22.23 -35.51
C THR A 141 1.26 -23.04 -34.30
N LEU A 142 1.31 -22.45 -33.09
CA LEU A 142 0.81 -23.11 -31.89
C LEU A 142 -0.69 -23.43 -32.00
N ALA A 143 -1.49 -22.46 -32.49
CA ALA A 143 -2.92 -22.64 -32.70
C ALA A 143 -3.22 -23.83 -33.61
N VAL A 144 -2.58 -23.83 -34.79
CA VAL A 144 -2.79 -24.83 -35.83
C VAL A 144 -2.29 -26.20 -35.38
N SER A 145 -1.19 -26.27 -34.63
CA SER A 145 -0.64 -27.52 -34.10
C SER A 145 -1.57 -28.17 -33.07
N ILE A 146 -2.14 -27.40 -32.15
CA ILE A 146 -3.11 -27.90 -31.16
C ILE A 146 -4.37 -28.41 -31.87
N GLY A 147 -4.93 -27.61 -32.78
CA GLY A 147 -6.14 -27.99 -33.50
C GLY A 147 -5.94 -29.22 -34.41
N TYR A 148 -4.80 -29.30 -35.11
CA TYR A 148 -4.45 -30.45 -35.94
C TYR A 148 -4.39 -31.75 -35.13
N ASP A 149 -3.69 -31.73 -33.99
CA ASP A 149 -3.53 -32.90 -33.13
C ASP A 149 -4.85 -33.32 -32.47
N TRP A 150 -5.58 -32.36 -31.89
CA TRP A 150 -6.81 -32.65 -31.14
C TRP A 150 -7.97 -33.07 -32.04
N LEU A 151 -8.01 -32.59 -33.28
CA LEU A 151 -9.07 -32.93 -34.25
C LEU A 151 -8.61 -33.97 -35.28
N TYR A 152 -7.41 -34.54 -35.15
CA TYR A 152 -6.79 -35.40 -36.16
C TYR A 152 -7.72 -36.51 -36.68
N ASN A 153 -8.43 -37.18 -35.77
CA ASN A 153 -9.27 -38.34 -36.07
C ASN A 153 -10.60 -37.98 -36.78
N ILE A 154 -11.02 -36.71 -36.75
CA ILE A 154 -12.24 -36.25 -37.43
C ILE A 154 -11.95 -35.44 -38.70
N LEU A 155 -10.74 -34.89 -38.83
CA LEU A 155 -10.32 -34.22 -40.06
C LEU A 155 -10.25 -35.25 -41.20
N ASP A 156 -10.78 -34.92 -42.37
CA ASP A 156 -10.59 -35.75 -43.56
C ASP A 156 -9.13 -35.70 -44.04
N LYS A 157 -8.77 -36.61 -44.96
CA LYS A 157 -7.38 -36.77 -45.44
C LYS A 157 -6.86 -35.49 -46.11
N ASP A 158 -7.70 -34.78 -46.85
CA ASP A 158 -7.30 -33.57 -47.59
C ASP A 158 -7.09 -32.40 -46.62
N SER A 159 -8.00 -32.23 -45.67
CA SER A 159 -7.87 -31.25 -44.59
C SER A 159 -6.59 -31.48 -43.79
N ARG A 160 -6.30 -32.74 -43.40
CA ARG A 160 -5.04 -33.07 -42.71
C ARG A 160 -3.81 -32.71 -43.54
N LYS A 161 -3.83 -33.00 -44.84
CA LYS A 161 -2.72 -32.67 -45.75
C LYS A 161 -2.51 -31.16 -45.84
N ILE A 162 -3.57 -30.38 -46.02
CA ILE A 162 -3.52 -28.90 -46.11
C ILE A 162 -2.92 -28.31 -44.82
N ILE A 163 -3.46 -28.73 -43.67
CA ILE A 163 -3.07 -28.19 -42.37
C ILE A 163 -1.63 -28.57 -42.02
N ARG A 164 -1.25 -29.84 -42.21
CA ARG A 164 0.14 -30.29 -41.99
C ARG A 164 1.13 -29.55 -42.87
N ASN A 165 0.81 -29.37 -44.16
CA ASN A 165 1.67 -28.62 -45.07
C ASN A 165 1.81 -27.16 -44.62
N ALA A 166 0.74 -26.53 -44.12
CA ALA A 166 0.83 -25.19 -43.55
C ALA A 166 1.73 -25.14 -42.31
N ILE A 167 1.64 -26.09 -41.38
CA ILE A 167 2.53 -26.19 -40.21
C ILE A 167 4.00 -26.26 -40.66
N LEU A 168 4.29 -27.08 -41.68
CA LEU A 168 5.65 -27.25 -42.20
C LEU A 168 6.13 -26.00 -42.95
N GLU A 169 5.40 -25.56 -43.96
CA GLU A 169 5.81 -24.53 -44.92
C GLU A 169 5.74 -23.11 -44.34
N LYS A 170 4.77 -22.83 -43.47
CA LYS A 170 4.53 -21.48 -42.92
C LYS A 170 4.99 -21.34 -41.47
N GLY A 171 5.16 -22.44 -40.74
CA GLY A 171 5.65 -22.47 -39.36
C GLY A 171 7.13 -22.88 -39.26
N ILE A 172 7.41 -24.17 -39.48
CA ILE A 172 8.73 -24.76 -39.24
C ILE A 172 9.78 -24.24 -40.23
N ASN A 173 9.51 -24.25 -41.54
CA ASN A 173 10.49 -23.86 -42.56
C ASN A 173 10.99 -22.42 -42.38
N PRO A 174 10.14 -21.41 -42.13
CA PRO A 174 10.61 -20.06 -41.81
C PRO A 174 11.48 -20.00 -40.56
N SER A 175 11.28 -20.90 -39.58
CA SER A 175 12.11 -20.96 -38.38
C SER A 175 13.53 -21.50 -38.63
N LEU A 176 13.76 -22.13 -39.79
CA LEU A 176 15.07 -22.63 -40.21
C LEU A 176 15.83 -21.60 -41.05
N ASP A 177 15.12 -20.63 -41.63
CA ASP A 177 15.72 -19.55 -42.41
C ASP A 177 16.43 -18.56 -41.49
N SER A 178 17.72 -18.32 -41.76
CA SER A 178 18.57 -17.38 -41.00
C SER A 178 18.07 -15.94 -41.05
N LYS A 179 17.24 -15.59 -42.04
CA LYS A 179 16.58 -14.28 -42.11
C LYS A 179 15.56 -14.06 -40.98
N TYR A 180 14.96 -15.14 -40.46
CA TYR A 180 13.79 -15.07 -39.57
C TYR A 180 14.02 -15.73 -38.21
N ASN A 181 15.08 -16.53 -38.06
CA ASN A 181 15.35 -17.33 -36.85
C ASN A 181 16.10 -16.59 -35.73
N GLY A 182 16.25 -15.26 -35.82
CA GLY A 182 16.98 -14.46 -34.82
C GLY A 182 16.42 -14.55 -33.39
N PHE A 183 15.19 -15.07 -33.20
CA PHE A 183 14.63 -15.37 -31.88
C PHE A 183 15.43 -16.42 -31.08
N LEU A 184 16.20 -17.29 -31.74
CA LEU A 184 17.02 -18.34 -31.11
C LEU A 184 18.13 -17.78 -30.23
N GLU A 185 18.61 -16.57 -30.54
CA GLU A 185 19.67 -15.89 -29.79
C GLU A 185 19.13 -14.89 -28.76
N ARG A 186 17.81 -14.66 -28.73
CA ARG A 186 17.21 -13.73 -27.77
C ARG A 186 17.13 -14.34 -26.37
N GLU A 187 17.27 -13.50 -25.35
CA GLU A 187 17.17 -13.88 -23.93
C GLU A 187 15.86 -13.41 -23.28
N ASN A 188 14.83 -13.17 -24.09
CA ASN A 188 13.53 -12.66 -23.63
C ASN A 188 12.35 -13.52 -24.11
N ASN A 189 11.14 -13.04 -23.87
CA ASN A 189 9.88 -13.71 -24.21
C ASN A 189 9.81 -14.21 -25.68
N TRP A 190 10.46 -13.57 -26.65
CA TRP A 190 10.46 -14.04 -28.04
C TRP A 190 11.01 -15.46 -28.18
N ASN A 191 12.10 -15.77 -27.48
CA ASN A 191 12.71 -17.09 -27.51
C ASN A 191 11.75 -18.14 -26.92
N GLN A 192 11.12 -17.83 -25.79
CA GLN A 192 10.16 -18.72 -25.12
C GLN A 192 8.94 -19.00 -26.01
N VAL A 193 8.32 -17.96 -26.57
CA VAL A 193 7.12 -18.09 -27.42
C VAL A 193 7.42 -18.87 -28.70
N CYS A 194 8.49 -18.50 -29.42
CA CYS A 194 8.83 -19.10 -30.71
C CYS A 194 9.27 -20.55 -30.58
N ASN A 195 10.16 -20.88 -29.63
CA ASN A 195 10.60 -22.27 -29.45
C ASN A 195 9.48 -23.18 -28.96
N THR A 196 8.59 -22.69 -28.09
CA THR A 196 7.39 -23.44 -27.69
C THR A 196 6.54 -23.80 -28.90
N ALA A 197 6.19 -22.82 -29.73
CA ALA A 197 5.38 -23.06 -30.92
C ALA A 197 6.03 -24.06 -31.89
N MET A 198 7.34 -23.95 -32.11
CA MET A 198 8.07 -24.85 -33.00
C MET A 198 8.14 -26.28 -32.45
N ALA A 199 8.29 -26.47 -31.14
CA ALA A 199 8.22 -27.80 -30.53
C ALA A 199 6.83 -28.44 -30.66
N TYR A 200 5.76 -27.66 -30.49
CA TYR A 200 4.39 -28.12 -30.73
C TYR A 200 4.19 -28.53 -32.20
N ALA A 201 4.68 -27.72 -33.14
CA ALA A 201 4.64 -28.02 -34.57
C ALA A 201 5.35 -29.33 -34.91
N ALA A 202 6.57 -29.49 -34.40
CA ALA A 202 7.38 -30.67 -34.58
C ALA A 202 6.68 -31.94 -34.08
N ILE A 203 6.08 -31.87 -32.89
CA ILE A 203 5.33 -33.00 -32.31
C ILE A 203 4.04 -33.26 -33.10
N ALA A 204 3.33 -32.23 -33.56
CA ALA A 204 2.10 -32.38 -34.33
C ALA A 204 2.33 -33.18 -35.63
N ILE A 205 3.50 -33.06 -36.28
CA ILE A 205 3.78 -33.70 -37.58
C ILE A 205 4.85 -34.81 -37.51
N MET A 206 5.19 -35.30 -36.32
CA MET A 206 6.38 -36.14 -36.10
C MET A 206 6.38 -37.49 -36.84
N GLU A 207 5.21 -38.05 -37.19
CA GLU A 207 5.11 -39.28 -38.00
C GLU A 207 5.52 -39.07 -39.45
N ASP A 208 5.28 -37.87 -39.99
CA ASP A 208 5.61 -37.51 -41.37
C ASP A 208 7.03 -36.96 -41.48
N GLN A 209 7.52 -36.29 -40.44
CA GLN A 209 8.82 -35.60 -40.41
C GLN A 209 9.68 -35.97 -39.18
N PRO A 210 9.98 -37.26 -38.91
CA PRO A 210 10.55 -37.70 -37.64
C PRO A 210 11.94 -37.12 -37.33
N ARG A 211 12.80 -36.98 -38.35
CA ARG A 211 14.16 -36.41 -38.18
C ARG A 211 14.09 -34.91 -37.87
N LEU A 212 13.34 -34.17 -38.67
CA LEU A 212 13.14 -32.73 -38.49
C LEU A 212 12.47 -32.43 -37.15
N ALA A 213 11.46 -33.21 -36.76
CA ALA A 213 10.79 -33.05 -35.46
C ALA A 213 11.79 -33.17 -34.31
N LYS A 214 12.67 -34.19 -34.35
CA LYS A 214 13.71 -34.39 -33.35
C LYS A 214 14.67 -33.21 -33.25
N GLU A 215 15.10 -32.69 -34.40
CA GLU A 215 15.99 -31.53 -34.50
C GLU A 215 15.35 -30.27 -33.91
N ILE A 216 14.10 -29.98 -34.27
CA ILE A 216 13.37 -28.81 -33.79
C ILE A 216 13.10 -28.89 -32.28
N ILE A 217 12.72 -30.06 -31.75
CA ILE A 217 12.51 -30.27 -30.31
C ILE A 217 13.81 -30.05 -29.55
N LYS A 218 14.91 -30.66 -30.01
CA LYS A 218 16.24 -30.49 -29.42
C LYS A 218 16.66 -29.02 -29.40
N ARG A 219 16.56 -28.34 -30.54
CA ARG A 219 16.84 -26.90 -30.68
C ARG A 219 16.02 -26.07 -29.71
N SER A 220 14.74 -26.40 -29.55
CA SER A 220 13.82 -25.67 -28.67
C SER A 220 14.23 -25.81 -27.20
N ILE A 221 14.59 -27.02 -26.76
CA ILE A 221 15.09 -27.29 -25.40
C ILE A 221 16.42 -26.59 -25.13
N GLU A 222 17.34 -26.56 -26.11
CA GLU A 222 18.64 -25.93 -25.96
C GLU A 222 18.53 -24.40 -25.93
N SER A 223 17.74 -23.83 -26.85
CA SER A 223 17.55 -22.38 -27.00
C SER A 223 16.83 -21.76 -25.79
N ILE A 224 15.77 -22.38 -25.28
CA ILE A 224 14.95 -21.80 -24.21
C ILE A 224 15.70 -21.65 -22.88
N ARG A 225 16.83 -22.35 -22.70
CA ARG A 225 17.69 -22.16 -21.53
C ARG A 225 18.24 -20.74 -21.41
N LYS A 226 18.37 -20.00 -22.52
CA LYS A 226 18.86 -18.61 -22.52
C LYS A 226 17.93 -17.68 -21.73
N PRO A 227 16.64 -17.49 -22.11
CA PRO A 227 15.72 -16.68 -21.32
C PRO A 227 15.43 -17.28 -19.93
N MET A 228 15.46 -18.61 -19.76
CA MET A 228 15.22 -19.22 -18.44
C MET A 228 16.30 -18.91 -17.40
N LYS A 229 17.54 -18.61 -17.79
CA LYS A 229 18.58 -18.16 -16.85
C LYS A 229 18.30 -16.79 -16.24
N ARG A 230 17.52 -15.95 -16.93
CA ARG A 230 17.21 -14.56 -16.55
C ARG A 230 16.28 -14.47 -15.32
N TYR A 231 15.57 -15.55 -14.97
CA TYR A 231 14.81 -15.64 -13.71
C TYR A 231 15.72 -15.54 -12.46
N GLY A 232 17.04 -15.76 -12.61
CA GLY A 232 18.02 -15.66 -11.52
C GLY A 232 17.81 -16.66 -10.40
N SER A 233 18.49 -16.53 -9.26
CA SER A 233 18.30 -17.44 -8.12
C SER A 233 16.98 -17.22 -7.36
N ASP A 234 16.41 -16.03 -7.51
CA ASP A 234 15.35 -15.51 -6.65
C ASP A 234 13.98 -15.58 -7.33
N GLY A 235 13.94 -15.62 -8.67
CA GLY A 235 12.73 -15.83 -9.47
C GLY A 235 12.04 -14.57 -9.99
N ALA A 236 12.57 -13.37 -9.74
CA ALA A 236 12.03 -12.16 -10.35
C ALA A 236 12.34 -12.10 -11.85
N TYR A 237 11.35 -11.68 -12.64
CA TYR A 237 11.46 -11.65 -14.10
C TYR A 237 11.86 -10.26 -14.60
N PRO A 238 12.92 -10.14 -15.43
CA PRO A 238 13.46 -8.82 -15.75
C PRO A 238 12.52 -7.87 -16.50
N GLU A 239 11.60 -8.40 -17.31
CA GLU A 239 10.67 -7.60 -18.11
C GLU A 239 9.40 -7.20 -17.31
N GLY A 240 9.28 -7.59 -16.03
CA GLY A 240 8.18 -7.20 -15.14
C GLY A 240 6.93 -8.10 -15.21
N TYR A 241 5.84 -7.64 -14.57
CA TYR A 241 4.61 -8.42 -14.35
C TYR A 241 3.95 -8.91 -15.65
N GLY A 242 3.69 -7.99 -16.60
CA GLY A 242 3.00 -8.30 -17.85
C GLY A 242 3.78 -9.28 -18.74
N TYR A 243 5.10 -9.15 -18.80
CA TYR A 243 5.95 -10.00 -19.63
C TYR A 243 6.29 -11.34 -18.97
N TRP A 244 6.32 -11.42 -17.63
CA TRP A 244 6.35 -12.71 -16.95
C TRP A 244 5.14 -13.54 -17.38
N HIS A 245 3.94 -12.95 -17.37
CA HIS A 245 2.72 -13.63 -17.83
C HIS A 245 2.90 -14.15 -19.27
N TYR A 246 3.36 -13.29 -20.18
CA TYR A 246 3.50 -13.66 -21.59
C TYR A 246 4.54 -14.76 -21.81
N GLY A 247 5.82 -14.52 -21.46
CA GLY A 247 6.90 -15.46 -21.73
C GLY A 247 6.76 -16.78 -20.94
N THR A 248 6.44 -16.69 -19.64
CA THR A 248 6.35 -17.86 -18.76
C THR A 248 5.19 -18.78 -19.13
N THR A 249 4.07 -18.25 -19.63
CA THR A 249 2.94 -19.10 -20.06
C THR A 249 3.35 -20.04 -21.19
N TYR A 250 4.06 -19.54 -22.22
CA TYR A 250 4.55 -20.39 -23.31
C TYR A 250 5.64 -21.34 -22.81
N ASN A 251 6.55 -20.85 -21.95
CA ASN A 251 7.56 -21.71 -21.34
C ASN A 251 6.92 -22.90 -20.61
N VAL A 252 5.90 -22.66 -19.79
CA VAL A 252 5.14 -23.72 -19.09
C VAL A 252 4.45 -24.66 -20.07
N MET A 253 3.88 -24.15 -21.16
CA MET A 253 3.29 -25.00 -22.21
C MET A 253 4.33 -25.93 -22.84
N LEU A 254 5.57 -25.48 -23.04
CA LEU A 254 6.66 -26.34 -23.50
C LEU A 254 7.03 -27.40 -22.44
N LEU A 255 7.21 -27.00 -21.18
CA LEU A 255 7.54 -27.93 -20.10
C LEU A 255 6.49 -29.02 -19.96
N ALA A 256 5.22 -28.64 -19.91
CA ALA A 256 4.11 -29.58 -19.81
C ALA A 256 4.08 -30.56 -21.00
N LEU A 257 4.35 -30.07 -22.22
CA LEU A 257 4.43 -30.93 -23.40
C LEU A 257 5.59 -31.91 -23.31
N LEU A 258 6.77 -31.46 -22.89
CA LEU A 258 7.95 -32.32 -22.77
C LEU A 258 7.77 -33.37 -21.65
N GLU A 259 7.27 -32.97 -20.49
CA GLU A 259 6.95 -33.89 -19.38
C GLU A 259 5.94 -34.95 -19.82
N GLN A 260 4.87 -34.55 -20.49
CA GLN A 260 3.85 -35.48 -20.97
C GLN A 260 4.38 -36.41 -22.08
N MET A 261 5.18 -35.90 -23.01
CA MET A 261 5.72 -36.68 -24.13
C MET A 261 6.88 -37.58 -23.73
N TYR A 262 7.75 -37.17 -22.81
CA TYR A 262 9.02 -37.83 -22.52
C TYR A 262 9.21 -38.26 -21.07
N GLY A 263 8.32 -37.87 -20.15
CA GLY A 263 8.46 -38.11 -18.72
C GLY A 263 9.47 -37.19 -18.03
N THR A 264 10.00 -36.20 -18.76
CA THR A 264 10.98 -35.22 -18.27
C THR A 264 10.85 -33.94 -19.09
N ASP A 265 11.13 -32.80 -18.47
CA ASP A 265 11.34 -31.52 -19.15
C ASP A 265 12.82 -31.25 -19.43
N PHE A 266 13.68 -32.26 -19.29
CA PHE A 266 15.13 -32.17 -19.47
C PHE A 266 15.81 -31.20 -18.49
N GLY A 267 15.28 -31.11 -17.26
CA GLY A 267 15.83 -30.28 -16.18
C GLY A 267 15.61 -28.79 -16.40
N LEU A 268 14.64 -28.42 -17.25
CA LEU A 268 14.31 -27.02 -17.50
C LEU A 268 13.60 -26.40 -16.28
N SER A 269 12.68 -27.11 -15.61
CA SER A 269 12.04 -26.61 -14.38
C SER A 269 13.01 -26.45 -13.21
N ASP A 270 14.15 -27.15 -13.26
CA ASP A 270 15.17 -27.13 -12.21
C ASP A 270 16.13 -25.96 -12.36
N ILE A 271 16.02 -25.18 -13.45
CA ILE A 271 16.78 -23.95 -13.62
C ILE A 271 16.47 -23.01 -12.44
N PRO A 272 17.50 -22.49 -11.73
CA PRO A 272 17.31 -21.65 -10.56
C PRO A 272 16.30 -20.53 -10.80
N GLY A 273 15.48 -20.27 -9.78
CA GLY A 273 14.47 -19.21 -9.76
C GLY A 273 13.21 -19.46 -10.57
N PHE A 274 13.19 -20.38 -11.54
CA PHE A 274 12.01 -20.57 -12.40
C PHE A 274 10.76 -20.93 -11.59
N THR A 275 10.83 -21.94 -10.71
CA THR A 275 9.70 -22.30 -9.82
C THR A 275 9.42 -21.23 -8.76
N LYS A 276 10.45 -20.56 -8.23
CA LYS A 276 10.28 -19.44 -7.28
C LYS A 276 9.54 -18.25 -7.88
N SER A 277 9.57 -18.11 -9.21
CA SER A 277 8.86 -17.02 -9.90
C SER A 277 7.34 -17.04 -9.72
N ALA A 278 6.77 -18.18 -9.31
CA ALA A 278 5.39 -18.27 -8.87
C ALA A 278 5.12 -17.39 -7.64
N TYR A 279 6.03 -17.35 -6.66
CA TYR A 279 5.89 -16.46 -5.51
C TYR A 279 6.10 -15.00 -5.88
N TYR A 280 7.03 -14.72 -6.82
CA TYR A 280 7.24 -13.37 -7.35
C TYR A 280 5.92 -12.81 -7.91
N ILE A 281 5.27 -13.51 -8.84
CA ILE A 281 4.07 -12.98 -9.49
C ILE A 281 2.90 -12.80 -8.51
N MET A 282 2.78 -13.66 -7.49
CA MET A 282 1.77 -13.49 -6.44
C MET A 282 2.01 -12.24 -5.59
N HIS A 283 3.27 -11.98 -5.22
CA HIS A 283 3.60 -10.80 -4.41
C HIS A 283 3.51 -9.51 -5.21
N MET A 284 3.62 -9.57 -6.53
CA MET A 284 3.43 -8.41 -7.41
C MET A 284 1.99 -7.90 -7.37
N ILE A 285 1.00 -8.72 -7.00
CA ILE A 285 -0.41 -8.31 -6.89
C ILE A 285 -0.67 -7.73 -5.49
N SER A 286 -1.05 -6.46 -5.43
CA SER A 286 -1.36 -5.73 -4.19
C SER A 286 -2.75 -6.10 -3.63
N PRO A 287 -3.06 -5.73 -2.37
CA PRO A 287 -4.38 -5.91 -1.76
C PRO A 287 -5.56 -5.29 -2.52
N THR A 288 -5.32 -4.27 -3.34
CA THR A 288 -6.35 -3.64 -4.19
C THR A 288 -6.55 -4.35 -5.53
N LEU A 289 -5.95 -5.54 -5.70
CA LEU A 289 -5.97 -6.33 -6.95
C LEU A 289 -5.40 -5.56 -8.14
N GLN A 290 -4.32 -4.82 -7.90
CA GLN A 290 -3.51 -4.15 -8.91
C GLN A 290 -2.08 -4.69 -8.85
N PRO A 291 -1.42 -4.99 -9.98
CA PRO A 291 -0.01 -5.35 -9.95
C PRO A 291 0.87 -4.14 -9.62
N PHE A 292 2.10 -4.38 -9.14
CA PHE A 292 3.17 -3.41 -9.22
C PHE A 292 3.63 -3.33 -10.69
N ASN A 293 3.03 -2.40 -11.43
CA ASN A 293 3.07 -2.33 -12.87
C ASN A 293 4.26 -1.53 -13.43
N PHE A 294 5.45 -1.75 -12.89
CA PHE A 294 6.67 -1.10 -13.39
C PHE A 294 6.99 -1.49 -14.84
N GLY A 295 7.72 -0.61 -15.54
CA GLY A 295 8.05 -0.80 -16.95
C GLY A 295 6.81 -0.94 -17.83
N ASP A 296 6.92 -1.75 -18.88
CA ASP A 296 5.81 -1.98 -19.81
C ASP A 296 4.77 -2.98 -19.25
N SER A 297 4.08 -2.58 -18.17
CA SER A 297 2.96 -3.32 -17.58
C SER A 297 1.75 -2.42 -17.34
N ASP A 298 0.55 -2.92 -17.65
CA ASP A 298 -0.69 -2.25 -17.29
C ASP A 298 -1.04 -2.44 -15.81
N SER A 299 -1.97 -1.62 -15.31
CA SER A 299 -2.42 -1.65 -13.92
C SER A 299 -3.50 -2.70 -13.63
N GLY A 300 -3.85 -3.54 -14.61
CA GLY A 300 -4.87 -4.58 -14.47
C GLY A 300 -4.26 -5.93 -14.14
N ILE A 301 -4.84 -6.66 -13.20
CA ILE A 301 -4.50 -8.07 -13.01
C ILE A 301 -4.95 -8.90 -14.20
N ARG A 302 -4.23 -10.00 -14.45
CA ARG A 302 -4.49 -10.94 -15.54
C ARG A 302 -4.60 -12.36 -14.98
N LEU A 303 -5.41 -13.20 -15.62
CA LEU A 303 -5.46 -14.62 -15.30
C LEU A 303 -4.14 -15.29 -15.72
N ASN A 304 -3.32 -15.70 -14.75
CA ASN A 304 -2.08 -16.42 -15.02
C ASN A 304 -2.34 -17.93 -15.12
N THR A 305 -2.61 -18.43 -16.32
CA THR A 305 -2.92 -19.87 -16.50
C THR A 305 -1.73 -20.78 -16.16
N SER A 306 -0.50 -20.27 -16.28
CA SER A 306 0.73 -20.92 -15.84
C SER A 306 0.75 -21.25 -14.35
N MET A 307 0.04 -20.50 -13.51
CA MET A 307 -0.01 -20.74 -12.06
C MET A 307 -0.64 -22.10 -11.71
N PHE A 308 -1.55 -22.63 -12.54
CA PHE A 308 -2.09 -23.98 -12.36
C PHE A 308 -1.02 -25.06 -12.54
N TRP A 309 -0.07 -24.87 -13.45
CA TRP A 309 1.07 -25.77 -13.58
C TRP A 309 2.04 -25.61 -12.41
N PHE A 310 2.34 -24.38 -11.97
CA PHE A 310 3.20 -24.15 -10.79
C PHE A 310 2.61 -24.77 -9.52
N ALA A 311 1.32 -24.57 -9.26
CA ALA A 311 0.60 -25.19 -8.15
C ALA A 311 0.73 -26.72 -8.19
N LYS A 312 0.61 -27.33 -9.37
CA LYS A 312 0.81 -28.77 -9.57
C LYS A 312 2.26 -29.20 -9.33
N LYS A 313 3.22 -28.49 -9.93
CA LYS A 313 4.65 -28.81 -9.84
C LYS A 313 5.18 -28.66 -8.42
N MET A 314 4.69 -27.68 -7.67
CA MET A 314 5.13 -27.35 -6.31
C MET A 314 4.25 -27.99 -5.24
N ASN A 315 3.16 -28.66 -5.64
CA ASN A 315 2.13 -29.21 -4.75
C ASN A 315 1.59 -28.16 -3.75
N ASP A 316 1.33 -26.95 -4.24
CA ASP A 316 0.86 -25.82 -3.44
C ASP A 316 -0.38 -25.16 -4.07
N PRO A 317 -1.60 -25.54 -3.66
CA PRO A 317 -2.83 -24.93 -4.15
C PRO A 317 -3.02 -23.49 -3.65
N GLY A 318 -2.28 -23.03 -2.63
CA GLY A 318 -2.34 -21.65 -2.15
C GLY A 318 -1.91 -20.65 -3.22
N LEU A 319 -1.08 -21.10 -4.18
CA LEU A 319 -0.67 -20.32 -5.34
C LEU A 319 -1.83 -19.87 -6.24
N LEU A 320 -2.99 -20.53 -6.17
CA LEU A 320 -4.14 -20.27 -7.05
C LEU A 320 -5.17 -19.32 -6.46
N ASN A 321 -4.95 -18.77 -5.26
CA ASN A 321 -5.97 -17.96 -4.59
C ASN A 321 -6.43 -16.77 -5.44
N TYR A 322 -5.52 -16.07 -6.11
CA TYR A 322 -5.91 -14.95 -6.98
C TYR A 322 -6.66 -15.44 -8.21
N GLU A 323 -6.16 -16.48 -8.88
CA GLU A 323 -6.73 -17.05 -10.09
C GLU A 323 -8.15 -17.55 -9.83
N VAL A 324 -8.37 -18.26 -8.72
CA VAL A 324 -9.68 -18.77 -8.30
C VAL A 324 -10.63 -17.63 -7.95
N ASN A 325 -10.22 -16.68 -7.10
CA ASN A 325 -11.05 -15.53 -6.77
C ASN A 325 -11.38 -14.69 -8.00
N TYR A 326 -10.40 -14.51 -8.89
CA TYR A 326 -10.59 -13.77 -10.12
C TYR A 326 -11.60 -14.47 -11.02
N LEU A 327 -11.49 -15.78 -11.24
CA LEU A 327 -12.43 -16.57 -12.08
C LEU A 327 -13.85 -16.65 -11.50
N LEU A 328 -13.99 -16.81 -10.19
CA LEU A 328 -15.29 -16.98 -9.53
C LEU A 328 -16.10 -15.67 -9.43
N ASN A 329 -15.42 -14.53 -9.33
CA ASN A 329 -16.08 -13.23 -9.11
C ASN A 329 -16.36 -12.45 -10.41
N LEU A 330 -16.18 -13.07 -11.58
CA LEU A 330 -16.49 -12.43 -12.86
C LEU A 330 -17.99 -12.31 -13.06
N LYS A 331 -18.52 -11.09 -12.97
CA LYS A 331 -19.93 -10.78 -13.29
C LYS A 331 -20.29 -11.15 -14.73
N LYS A 332 -19.32 -11.10 -15.65
CA LYS A 332 -19.43 -11.56 -17.05
C LYS A 332 -18.05 -12.03 -17.49
N TYR A 333 -17.95 -13.23 -18.04
CA TYR A 333 -16.74 -13.66 -18.72
C TYR A 333 -16.56 -12.81 -19.99
N ASN A 334 -15.76 -11.75 -19.92
CA ASN A 334 -15.17 -11.10 -21.07
C ASN A 334 -14.07 -11.99 -21.69
N TYR A 335 -14.45 -12.93 -22.54
CA TYR A 335 -13.50 -13.88 -23.14
C TYR A 335 -12.39 -13.23 -23.98
N GLU A 336 -12.58 -11.99 -24.45
CA GLU A 336 -11.51 -11.21 -25.10
C GLU A 336 -10.40 -10.80 -24.10
N GLN A 337 -10.73 -10.63 -22.82
CA GLN A 337 -9.76 -10.43 -21.72
C GLN A 337 -9.19 -11.76 -21.20
N TYR A 338 -9.92 -12.88 -21.31
CA TYR A 338 -9.47 -14.21 -20.89
C TYR A 338 -8.69 -14.88 -22.00
N SER A 339 -7.40 -14.54 -22.03
CA SER A 339 -6.27 -15.19 -22.68
C SER A 339 -6.60 -16.36 -23.62
N ARG A 340 -6.02 -16.29 -24.83
CA ARG A 340 -5.82 -17.37 -25.80
C ARG A 340 -5.28 -18.71 -25.26
N MET A 341 -5.01 -18.80 -23.96
CA MET A 341 -4.54 -19.98 -23.23
C MET A 341 -5.55 -20.51 -22.20
N LEU A 342 -6.79 -19.97 -22.13
CA LEU A 342 -7.77 -20.33 -21.11
C LEU A 342 -7.97 -21.85 -20.92
N PRO A 343 -8.06 -22.69 -21.97
CA PRO A 343 -8.21 -24.14 -21.77
C PRO A 343 -7.09 -24.80 -20.95
N SER A 344 -5.89 -24.19 -20.89
CA SER A 344 -4.77 -24.72 -20.10
C SER A 344 -5.03 -24.78 -18.59
N ILE A 345 -5.94 -23.96 -18.05
CA ILE A 345 -6.31 -24.05 -16.61
C ILE A 345 -6.90 -25.41 -16.29
N PHE A 346 -7.68 -26.00 -17.21
CA PHE A 346 -8.27 -27.31 -17.01
C PHE A 346 -7.21 -28.39 -17.15
N LEU A 347 -6.33 -28.28 -18.15
CA LEU A 347 -5.25 -29.24 -18.39
C LEU A 347 -4.32 -29.37 -17.17
N PHE A 348 -4.04 -28.27 -16.48
CA PHE A 348 -3.11 -28.26 -15.36
C PHE A 348 -3.80 -28.37 -13.99
N GLY A 349 -5.03 -27.86 -13.88
CA GLY A 349 -5.68 -27.59 -12.61
C GLY A 349 -6.72 -28.60 -12.16
N HIS A 350 -7.31 -29.41 -13.05
CA HIS A 350 -8.55 -30.16 -12.78
C HIS A 350 -8.51 -31.12 -11.57
N ASN A 351 -7.34 -31.43 -11.02
CA ASN A 351 -7.18 -32.28 -9.83
C ASN A 351 -7.25 -31.50 -8.51
N PHE A 352 -7.25 -30.17 -8.53
CA PHE A 352 -7.29 -29.33 -7.34
C PHE A 352 -8.71 -29.10 -6.84
N LYS A 353 -8.85 -29.09 -5.51
CA LYS A 353 -10.03 -28.58 -4.82
C LYS A 353 -9.87 -27.07 -4.61
N LEU A 354 -10.41 -26.29 -5.54
CA LEU A 354 -10.19 -24.85 -5.63
C LEU A 354 -10.81 -24.06 -4.46
N ASP A 355 -11.88 -24.58 -3.86
CA ASP A 355 -12.51 -24.04 -2.64
C ASP A 355 -11.60 -24.06 -1.39
N LYS A 356 -10.48 -24.80 -1.46
CA LYS A 356 -9.47 -24.89 -0.40
C LYS A 356 -8.18 -24.10 -0.68
N ALA A 357 -8.10 -23.37 -1.78
CA ALA A 357 -6.96 -22.48 -2.07
C ALA A 357 -7.00 -21.27 -1.11
N LYS A 358 -6.22 -21.29 -0.03
CA LYS A 358 -6.10 -20.19 0.95
C LYS A 358 -4.69 -19.60 0.97
N THR A 359 -4.58 -18.28 1.09
CA THR A 359 -3.30 -17.52 1.11
C THR A 359 -2.64 -17.40 2.48
N ASP A 360 -3.31 -17.80 3.55
CA ASP A 360 -2.97 -17.48 4.95
C ASP A 360 -1.60 -18.03 5.41
N ARG A 361 -0.86 -18.69 4.51
CA ARG A 361 0.43 -19.35 4.73
C ARG A 361 1.59 -18.72 3.95
N LEU A 362 1.36 -17.72 3.11
CA LEU A 362 2.42 -17.10 2.30
C LEU A 362 3.24 -16.08 3.11
N PRO A 363 4.55 -15.94 2.85
CA PRO A 363 5.37 -14.87 3.43
C PRO A 363 4.75 -13.49 3.20
N LEU A 364 4.99 -12.57 4.13
CA LEU A 364 4.55 -11.17 4.00
C LEU A 364 5.50 -10.31 3.14
N THR A 365 6.65 -10.87 2.77
CA THR A 365 7.68 -10.17 1.99
C THR A 365 8.27 -11.09 0.92
N PHE A 366 8.52 -10.53 -0.27
CA PHE A 366 9.32 -11.16 -1.31
C PHE A 366 10.44 -10.21 -1.74
N VAL A 367 11.66 -10.72 -1.85
CA VAL A 367 12.83 -9.95 -2.29
C VAL A 367 13.62 -10.73 -3.31
N ALA A 368 13.96 -10.07 -4.41
CA ALA A 368 14.91 -10.57 -5.38
C ALA A 368 16.04 -9.56 -5.60
N ARG A 369 17.27 -10.05 -5.78
CA ARG A 369 18.48 -9.25 -6.01
C ARG A 369 19.17 -9.58 -7.34
N ASN A 370 18.49 -10.32 -8.21
CA ASN A 370 18.96 -10.62 -9.57
C ASN A 370 18.92 -9.37 -10.46
N GLU A 371 18.85 -9.55 -11.78
CA GLU A 371 18.98 -8.47 -12.77
C GLU A 371 17.99 -7.32 -12.56
N THR A 372 16.77 -7.63 -12.10
CA THR A 372 15.76 -6.64 -11.68
C THR A 372 15.48 -6.82 -10.18
N PRO A 373 16.28 -6.18 -9.31
CA PRO A 373 16.02 -6.15 -7.89
C PRO A 373 14.61 -5.62 -7.62
N VAL A 374 13.88 -6.30 -6.75
CA VAL A 374 12.53 -5.92 -6.37
C VAL A 374 12.28 -6.34 -4.93
N SER A 375 11.60 -5.50 -4.19
CA SER A 375 11.11 -5.80 -2.84
C SER A 375 9.61 -5.53 -2.77
N LEU A 376 8.87 -6.52 -2.29
CA LEU A 376 7.41 -6.53 -2.23
C LEU A 376 7.03 -6.86 -0.79
N MET A 377 6.46 -5.89 -0.07
CA MET A 377 6.18 -5.97 1.36
C MET A 377 4.70 -5.73 1.63
N ARG A 378 4.10 -6.47 2.56
CA ARG A 378 2.72 -6.24 3.02
C ARG A 378 2.53 -6.50 4.50
N THR A 379 1.48 -5.94 5.10
CA THR A 379 1.10 -6.25 6.50
C THR A 379 0.26 -7.51 6.63
N ALA A 380 -0.60 -7.81 5.64
CA ALA A 380 -1.46 -8.99 5.68
C ALA A 380 -1.84 -9.51 4.28
N TRP A 381 -2.28 -10.77 4.23
CA TRP A 381 -3.00 -11.37 3.10
C TRP A 381 -4.50 -11.38 3.38
N GLY A 382 -5.33 -11.49 2.34
CA GLY A 382 -6.78 -11.72 2.48
C GLY A 382 -7.63 -10.49 2.88
N THR A 383 -7.02 -9.34 3.17
CA THR A 383 -7.74 -8.07 3.40
C THR A 383 -7.26 -7.00 2.42
N LYS A 384 -8.18 -6.16 1.95
CA LYS A 384 -7.88 -4.99 1.10
C LYS A 384 -7.26 -3.83 1.88
N ASP A 385 -7.39 -3.84 3.21
CA ASP A 385 -6.94 -2.73 4.06
C ASP A 385 -5.44 -2.80 4.40
N ALA A 386 -4.78 -3.92 4.08
CA ALA A 386 -3.36 -4.11 4.33
C ALA A 386 -2.51 -3.03 3.65
N ILE A 387 -1.45 -2.60 4.34
CA ILE A 387 -0.41 -1.77 3.73
C ILE A 387 0.40 -2.67 2.80
N TYR A 388 0.63 -2.20 1.57
CA TYR A 388 1.49 -2.85 0.58
C TYR A 388 2.47 -1.84 0.00
N ILE A 389 3.72 -2.27 -0.15
CA ILE A 389 4.77 -1.52 -0.82
C ILE A 389 5.43 -2.44 -1.85
N GLY A 390 5.45 -2.01 -3.11
CA GLY A 390 6.33 -2.59 -4.13
C GLY A 390 7.39 -1.56 -4.50
N ILE A 391 8.67 -1.92 -4.48
CA ILE A 391 9.78 -1.04 -4.91
C ILE A 391 10.73 -1.80 -5.86
N LYS A 392 11.18 -1.13 -6.92
CA LYS A 392 12.03 -1.67 -7.99
C LYS A 392 13.43 -1.07 -7.98
N GLY A 393 14.44 -1.86 -8.33
CA GLY A 393 15.78 -1.42 -8.72
C GLY A 393 16.16 -1.85 -10.15
N GLY A 394 17.44 -2.09 -10.39
CA GLY A 394 17.96 -2.59 -11.67
C GLY A 394 18.65 -1.51 -12.50
N MET A 395 18.90 -1.77 -13.78
CA MET A 395 19.48 -0.80 -14.71
C MET A 395 18.44 -0.42 -15.79
N PRO A 396 18.25 0.89 -16.10
CA PRO A 396 17.26 1.30 -17.10
C PRO A 396 17.49 0.67 -18.48
N SER A 397 18.76 0.55 -18.90
CA SER A 397 19.13 0.00 -20.22
C SER A 397 19.20 -1.54 -20.30
N ASP A 398 18.96 -2.28 -19.20
CA ASP A 398 19.08 -3.76 -19.16
C ASP A 398 18.15 -4.47 -20.14
N ASN A 399 16.98 -3.89 -20.43
CA ASN A 399 16.03 -4.46 -21.38
C ASN A 399 15.13 -3.36 -21.98
N THR A 400 14.52 -3.67 -23.12
CA THR A 400 13.71 -2.71 -23.90
C THR A 400 12.32 -2.41 -23.30
N HIS A 401 11.95 -3.05 -22.19
CA HIS A 401 10.69 -2.85 -21.49
C HIS A 401 10.84 -2.09 -20.17
N ASN A 402 12.07 -1.76 -19.79
CA ASN A 402 12.34 -0.89 -18.64
C ASN A 402 12.09 0.58 -18.99
N HIS A 403 11.67 1.33 -17.97
CA HIS A 403 11.63 2.79 -17.97
C HIS A 403 12.78 3.31 -17.10
N LEU A 404 12.90 4.63 -16.97
CA LEU A 404 13.79 5.27 -15.99
C LEU A 404 13.11 5.28 -14.60
N ASP A 405 12.80 4.09 -14.07
CA ASP A 405 11.93 3.86 -12.90
C ASP A 405 12.66 3.20 -11.70
N GLN A 406 13.99 3.16 -11.73
CA GLN A 406 14.81 2.56 -10.69
C GLN A 406 14.71 3.36 -9.39
N GLY A 407 14.23 2.72 -8.32
CA GLY A 407 13.88 3.36 -7.05
C GLY A 407 12.40 3.75 -6.93
N SER A 408 11.62 3.61 -8.01
CA SER A 408 10.17 3.87 -8.01
C SER A 408 9.43 2.82 -7.18
N PHE A 409 8.32 3.24 -6.59
CA PHE A 409 7.49 2.42 -5.71
C PHE A 409 6.00 2.57 -6.01
N VAL A 410 5.19 1.60 -5.57
CA VAL A 410 3.73 1.75 -5.44
C VAL A 410 3.32 1.49 -4.00
N ILE A 411 2.25 2.14 -3.56
CA ILE A 411 1.74 2.06 -2.19
C ILE A 411 0.24 1.83 -2.22
N ASP A 412 -0.22 0.79 -1.52
CA ASP A 412 -1.62 0.56 -1.22
C ASP A 412 -1.85 0.58 0.29
N ALA A 413 -2.97 1.13 0.72
CA ALA A 413 -3.46 1.05 2.09
C ALA A 413 -4.96 1.38 2.12
N LEU A 414 -5.69 0.86 3.11
CA LEU A 414 -7.13 1.16 3.29
C LEU A 414 -8.00 0.83 2.06
N GLY A 415 -7.60 -0.14 1.24
CA GLY A 415 -8.28 -0.50 0.01
C GLY A 415 -8.04 0.44 -1.17
N VAL A 416 -7.09 1.37 -1.07
CA VAL A 416 -6.76 2.38 -2.10
C VAL A 416 -5.29 2.30 -2.51
N ARG A 417 -5.00 2.47 -3.80
CA ARG A 417 -3.64 2.63 -4.36
C ARG A 417 -3.29 4.13 -4.36
N TRP A 418 -2.48 4.55 -3.40
CA TRP A 418 -2.12 5.95 -3.14
C TRP A 418 -0.97 6.46 -4.01
N ALA A 419 0.05 5.63 -4.21
CA ALA A 419 1.16 5.90 -5.13
C ALA A 419 1.04 4.97 -6.33
N ILE A 420 0.89 5.53 -7.54
CA ILE A 420 0.65 4.79 -8.78
C ILE A 420 1.89 4.75 -9.67
N ASP A 421 1.89 3.85 -10.66
CA ASP A 421 2.75 3.94 -11.83
C ASP A 421 1.86 4.04 -13.10
N LEU A 422 2.28 4.85 -14.08
CA LEU A 422 1.50 5.10 -15.30
C LEU A 422 1.52 3.92 -16.28
N GLY A 423 2.55 3.07 -16.22
CA GLY A 423 2.73 1.95 -17.13
C GLY A 423 3.03 2.38 -18.59
N PRO A 424 2.82 1.48 -19.56
CA PRO A 424 3.27 1.68 -20.94
C PRO A 424 2.43 2.71 -21.70
N GLN A 425 2.94 3.08 -22.86
CA GLN A 425 2.19 3.74 -23.93
C GLN A 425 2.08 2.81 -25.14
N ASP A 426 1.03 3.00 -25.96
CA ASP A 426 0.82 2.22 -27.18
C ASP A 426 1.98 2.41 -28.18
N TYR A 427 2.66 1.31 -28.53
CA TYR A 427 3.80 1.34 -29.44
C TYR A 427 3.41 1.77 -30.85
N GLY A 428 2.23 1.36 -31.34
CA GLY A 428 1.78 1.70 -32.69
C GLY A 428 1.58 3.21 -32.85
N ALA A 429 1.06 3.88 -31.82
CA ALA A 429 0.96 5.33 -31.75
C ALA A 429 2.33 6.00 -31.78
N LEU A 430 3.31 5.50 -31.03
CA LEU A 430 4.67 6.05 -30.99
C LEU A 430 5.44 5.84 -32.31
N GLU A 431 5.38 4.64 -32.87
CA GLU A 431 6.02 4.28 -34.14
C GLU A 431 5.46 5.12 -35.31
N LYS A 432 4.16 5.47 -35.29
CA LYS A 432 3.55 6.39 -36.27
C LYS A 432 4.16 7.80 -36.25
N HIS A 433 4.74 8.22 -35.12
CA HIS A 433 5.47 9.48 -35.00
C HIS A 433 6.97 9.35 -35.38
N GLY A 434 7.41 8.17 -35.85
CA GLY A 434 8.78 7.93 -36.30
C GLY A 434 9.80 7.79 -35.18
N LEU A 435 9.36 7.57 -33.93
CA LEU A 435 10.25 7.50 -32.76
C LEU A 435 10.97 6.14 -32.69
N SER A 436 12.28 6.18 -32.44
CA SER A 436 13.07 4.98 -32.13
C SER A 436 12.86 4.55 -30.67
N ILE A 437 11.83 3.73 -30.43
CA ILE A 437 11.41 3.33 -29.08
C ILE A 437 12.18 2.14 -28.50
N TRP A 438 12.96 1.43 -29.32
CA TRP A 438 13.70 0.22 -28.93
C TRP A 438 15.18 0.49 -28.61
N ASP A 439 15.65 1.71 -28.85
CA ASP A 439 17.00 2.16 -28.53
C ASP A 439 17.06 2.60 -27.05
N THR A 440 17.88 1.92 -26.25
CA THR A 440 18.05 2.18 -24.81
C THR A 440 19.24 3.08 -24.50
N THR A 441 19.92 3.64 -25.51
CA THR A 441 21.05 4.56 -25.29
C THR A 441 20.58 5.90 -24.70
N GLN A 442 21.46 6.59 -23.96
CA GLN A 442 21.13 7.75 -23.13
C GLN A 442 20.34 8.87 -23.83
N ASN A 443 20.59 9.10 -25.12
CA ASN A 443 20.03 10.22 -25.88
C ASN A 443 18.98 9.79 -26.91
N SER A 444 18.47 8.56 -26.81
CA SER A 444 17.50 8.02 -27.77
C SER A 444 16.13 8.71 -27.67
N ASP A 445 15.30 8.51 -28.70
CA ASP A 445 13.92 9.01 -28.72
C ASP A 445 13.06 8.41 -27.61
N ARG A 446 13.40 7.20 -27.13
CA ARG A 446 12.69 6.51 -26.06
C ARG A 446 12.54 7.39 -24.82
N TRP A 447 13.60 8.13 -24.46
CA TRP A 447 13.62 8.98 -23.26
C TRP A 447 13.01 10.37 -23.48
N LYS A 448 12.44 10.61 -24.65
CA LYS A 448 11.56 11.77 -24.91
C LYS A 448 10.10 11.48 -24.57
N ILE A 449 9.73 10.22 -24.35
CA ILE A 449 8.36 9.82 -24.02
C ILE A 449 8.15 10.00 -22.53
N PHE A 450 7.22 10.85 -22.12
CA PHE A 450 7.07 11.27 -20.72
C PHE A 450 6.97 10.07 -19.77
N ARG A 451 6.10 9.10 -20.07
CA ARG A 451 5.89 7.87 -19.28
C ARG A 451 7.12 7.00 -19.12
N TYR A 452 8.16 7.17 -19.95
CA TYR A 452 9.39 6.36 -19.89
C TYR A 452 10.52 7.07 -19.13
N THR A 453 10.28 8.28 -18.65
CA THR A 453 11.26 9.09 -17.92
C THR A 453 11.06 9.04 -16.41
N ASN A 454 12.12 9.26 -15.64
CA ASN A 454 12.09 9.37 -14.17
C ASN A 454 11.18 10.50 -13.68
N LEU A 455 10.84 11.46 -14.54
CA LEU A 455 9.91 12.53 -14.24
C LEU A 455 8.45 12.06 -14.14
N ALA A 456 8.15 10.85 -14.62
CA ALA A 456 6.84 10.21 -14.58
C ALA A 456 6.76 9.02 -13.59
N HIS A 457 7.76 8.87 -12.71
CA HIS A 457 7.81 7.81 -11.71
C HIS A 457 8.03 8.36 -10.30
N ASN A 458 7.82 7.51 -9.28
CA ASN A 458 7.87 7.89 -7.86
C ASN A 458 9.31 7.95 -7.35
N VAL A 459 10.11 8.86 -7.90
CA VAL A 459 11.54 9.02 -7.62
C VAL A 459 11.88 10.50 -7.40
N PHE A 460 13.08 10.78 -6.92
CA PHE A 460 13.63 12.14 -6.97
C PHE A 460 14.49 12.35 -8.21
N SER A 461 14.75 13.60 -8.56
CA SER A 461 15.68 14.01 -9.61
C SER A 461 16.56 15.14 -9.13
N ILE A 462 17.74 15.25 -9.73
CA ILE A 462 18.66 16.36 -9.50
C ILE A 462 18.67 17.25 -10.74
N ASN A 463 18.42 18.55 -10.55
CA ASN A 463 18.26 19.55 -11.60
C ASN A 463 17.27 19.12 -12.70
N ASP A 464 16.27 18.32 -12.33
CA ASP A 464 15.30 17.67 -13.23
C ASP A 464 15.91 16.92 -14.42
N LYS A 465 17.15 16.42 -14.25
CA LYS A 465 17.83 15.60 -15.27
C LYS A 465 17.32 14.17 -15.26
N LEU A 466 17.44 13.54 -16.43
CA LEU A 466 17.22 12.11 -16.60
C LEU A 466 18.30 11.30 -15.88
N PHE A 467 17.95 10.07 -15.47
CA PHE A 467 18.92 9.11 -14.93
C PHE A 467 19.97 8.74 -15.97
N ASP A 468 21.16 8.35 -15.48
CA ASP A 468 22.11 7.59 -16.30
C ASP A 468 21.50 6.22 -16.63
N VAL A 469 21.31 5.94 -17.92
CA VAL A 469 20.71 4.69 -18.39
C VAL A 469 21.55 3.45 -18.05
N LYS A 470 22.84 3.63 -17.76
CA LYS A 470 23.78 2.59 -17.31
C LYS A 470 23.92 2.52 -15.79
N GLY A 471 23.31 3.44 -15.06
CA GLY A 471 23.23 3.38 -13.60
C GLY A 471 22.41 2.18 -13.14
N ARG A 472 22.83 1.54 -12.05
CA ARG A 472 22.18 0.38 -11.45
C ARG A 472 21.77 0.65 -10.01
N ALA A 473 20.48 0.49 -9.74
CA ALA A 473 19.93 0.50 -8.38
C ALA A 473 19.97 -0.89 -7.75
N GLU A 474 20.55 -1.02 -6.56
CA GLU A 474 20.77 -2.31 -5.90
C GLU A 474 20.15 -2.37 -4.50
N ILE A 475 19.45 -3.46 -4.19
CA ILE A 475 18.95 -3.72 -2.84
C ILE A 475 20.11 -4.13 -1.93
N LYS A 476 20.50 -3.25 -1.00
CA LYS A 476 21.58 -3.48 -0.03
C LYS A 476 21.12 -4.24 1.20
N SER A 477 19.94 -3.92 1.74
CA SER A 477 19.36 -4.64 2.89
C SER A 477 17.85 -4.83 2.77
N HIS A 478 17.36 -5.80 3.52
CA HIS A 478 15.94 -6.02 3.75
C HIS A 478 15.76 -6.65 5.12
N LYS A 479 14.74 -6.21 5.86
CA LYS A 479 14.35 -6.75 7.16
C LYS A 479 12.85 -7.01 7.16
N ASN A 480 12.45 -8.11 7.78
CA ASN A 480 11.05 -8.48 7.98
C ASN A 480 10.85 -8.94 9.43
N THR A 481 10.29 -8.05 10.24
CA THR A 481 9.83 -8.32 11.60
C THR A 481 8.38 -7.81 11.73
N PRO A 482 7.64 -8.23 12.78
CA PRO A 482 6.29 -7.70 13.02
C PRO A 482 6.24 -6.17 13.08
N LYS A 483 7.26 -5.53 13.70
CA LYS A 483 7.33 -4.08 13.85
C LYS A 483 7.97 -3.35 12.67
N LEU A 484 8.67 -4.05 11.77
CA LEU A 484 9.43 -3.40 10.72
C LEU A 484 9.61 -4.30 9.50
N LYS A 485 9.09 -3.83 8.35
CA LYS A 485 9.37 -4.41 7.04
C LYS A 485 10.05 -3.33 6.21
N GLU A 486 11.32 -3.50 5.87
CA GLU A 486 12.13 -2.44 5.23
C GLU A 486 12.93 -2.93 4.03
N THR A 487 13.29 -2.00 3.16
CA THR A 487 14.26 -2.20 2.09
C THR A 487 15.14 -0.95 1.95
N LEU A 488 16.45 -1.15 1.89
CA LEU A 488 17.43 -0.12 1.52
C LEU A 488 17.94 -0.39 0.10
N ILE A 489 17.85 0.62 -0.77
CA ILE A 489 18.33 0.60 -2.15
C ILE A 489 19.40 1.66 -2.33
N ASP A 490 20.54 1.26 -2.89
CA ASP A 490 21.56 2.19 -3.37
C ASP A 490 21.17 2.68 -4.77
N LEU A 491 21.09 3.99 -4.93
CA LEU A 491 20.71 4.67 -6.16
C LEU A 491 21.88 5.45 -6.77
N SER A 492 23.07 5.44 -6.15
CA SER A 492 24.16 6.38 -6.41
C SER A 492 24.54 6.47 -7.89
N SER A 493 24.63 5.32 -8.56
CA SER A 493 25.06 5.25 -9.96
C SER A 493 24.04 5.81 -10.96
N LEU A 494 22.76 5.95 -10.60
CA LEU A 494 21.76 6.62 -11.45
C LEU A 494 22.01 8.14 -11.56
N TYR A 495 22.71 8.69 -10.57
CA TYR A 495 23.00 10.11 -10.42
C TYR A 495 24.49 10.40 -10.66
N ASP A 496 25.18 9.59 -11.49
CA ASP A 496 26.59 9.81 -11.79
C ASP A 496 26.84 11.23 -12.31
N GLY A 497 27.91 11.85 -11.82
CA GLY A 497 28.22 13.27 -12.03
C GLY A 497 27.30 14.27 -11.32
N GLN A 498 26.16 13.86 -10.75
CA GLN A 498 25.20 14.74 -10.07
C GLN A 498 25.31 14.65 -8.54
N LEU A 499 25.44 13.43 -8.00
CA LEU A 499 25.63 13.16 -6.57
C LEU A 499 26.83 12.23 -6.37
N SER A 500 27.47 12.32 -5.20
CA SER A 500 28.53 11.37 -4.80
C SER A 500 27.95 10.14 -4.09
N TYR A 501 26.73 10.25 -3.60
CA TYR A 501 25.99 9.16 -2.95
C TYR A 501 24.49 9.45 -3.01
N ALA A 502 23.71 8.40 -3.25
CA ALA A 502 22.25 8.44 -3.16
C ALA A 502 21.73 7.08 -2.70
N SER A 503 20.84 7.06 -1.71
CA SER A 503 20.12 5.85 -1.32
C SER A 503 18.68 6.15 -0.95
N ARG A 504 17.84 5.11 -1.00
CA ARG A 504 16.45 5.13 -0.58
C ARG A 504 16.19 4.00 0.38
N TYR A 505 15.77 4.35 1.59
CA TYR A 505 15.17 3.45 2.56
C TYR A 505 13.65 3.59 2.46
N ILE A 506 12.94 2.47 2.36
CA ILE A 506 11.48 2.44 2.40
C ILE A 506 11.01 1.37 3.36
N ALA A 507 10.06 1.69 4.24
CA ALA A 507 9.61 0.78 5.27
C ALA A 507 8.14 0.92 5.64
N ILE A 508 7.55 -0.20 6.05
CA ILE A 508 6.33 -0.26 6.84
C ILE A 508 6.76 -0.34 8.32
N VAL A 509 6.42 0.67 9.10
CA VAL A 509 6.81 0.80 10.51
C VAL A 509 5.58 0.56 11.40
N ASN A 510 5.74 -0.36 12.36
CA ASN A 510 4.70 -0.81 13.30
C ASN A 510 3.39 -1.28 12.66
N GLU A 511 3.37 -1.55 11.34
CA GLU A 511 2.14 -1.81 10.57
C GLU A 511 1.16 -0.60 10.54
N GLU A 512 1.64 0.58 10.94
CA GLU A 512 0.83 1.79 11.13
C GLU A 512 1.09 2.84 10.04
N TYR A 513 2.35 3.03 9.66
CA TYR A 513 2.74 4.06 8.69
C TYR A 513 3.87 3.61 7.78
N ILE A 514 4.06 4.39 6.71
CA ILE A 514 5.10 4.16 5.71
C ILE A 514 6.13 5.27 5.85
N GLU A 515 7.40 4.91 5.89
CA GLU A 515 8.52 5.85 5.87
C GLU A 515 9.32 5.67 4.58
N ILE A 516 9.60 6.77 3.89
CA ILE A 516 10.49 6.85 2.74
C ILE A 516 11.58 7.85 3.09
N LYS A 517 12.82 7.37 3.15
CA LYS A 517 13.97 8.15 3.58
C LYS A 517 15.03 8.11 2.50
N ASP A 518 15.23 9.24 1.85
CA ASP A 518 16.26 9.43 0.82
C ASP A 518 17.50 10.07 1.47
N GLU A 519 18.66 9.43 1.35
CA GLU A 519 19.94 10.02 1.77
C GLU A 519 20.74 10.39 0.53
N VAL A 520 21.11 11.66 0.42
CA VAL A 520 21.85 12.20 -0.72
C VAL A 520 23.10 12.93 -0.25
N ARG A 521 24.18 12.81 -1.03
CA ARG A 521 25.41 13.58 -0.82
C ARG A 521 25.79 14.32 -2.09
N THR A 522 25.81 15.65 -2.00
CA THR A 522 26.16 16.52 -3.13
C THR A 522 27.65 16.48 -3.45
N ASN A 523 27.97 16.82 -4.69
CA ASN A 523 29.34 17.04 -5.17
C ASN A 523 29.83 18.44 -4.77
N THR A 524 30.69 19.05 -5.59
CA THR A 524 31.26 20.38 -5.35
C THR A 524 30.35 21.55 -5.71
N GLU A 525 29.22 21.29 -6.37
CA GLU A 525 28.26 22.28 -6.81
C GLU A 525 26.95 22.19 -6.03
N THR A 526 26.18 23.28 -6.03
CA THR A 526 24.79 23.27 -5.55
C THR A 526 23.92 22.50 -6.52
N ALA A 527 22.85 21.88 -6.00
CA ALA A 527 21.93 21.09 -6.81
C ALA A 527 20.48 21.33 -6.40
N ASP A 528 19.56 21.38 -7.36
CA ASP A 528 18.12 21.42 -7.08
C ASP A 528 17.59 19.98 -7.03
N LEU A 529 17.05 19.56 -5.89
CA LEU A 529 16.38 18.28 -5.74
C LEU A 529 14.87 18.46 -5.91
N THR A 530 14.27 17.62 -6.75
CA THR A 530 12.82 17.51 -6.86
C THR A 530 12.39 16.08 -6.55
N TRP A 531 11.67 15.88 -5.46
CA TRP A 531 11.07 14.59 -5.10
C TRP A 531 9.65 14.50 -5.66
N ARG A 532 9.21 13.33 -6.17
CA ARG A 532 7.89 13.15 -6.80
C ARG A 532 7.19 11.88 -6.35
N MET A 533 5.86 11.97 -6.30
CA MET A 533 4.94 10.84 -6.22
C MET A 533 3.70 11.11 -7.07
N LEU A 534 3.28 10.13 -7.86
CA LEU A 534 2.11 10.15 -8.71
C LEU A 534 0.92 9.58 -7.95
N THR A 535 -0.23 10.24 -8.05
CA THR A 535 -1.47 9.82 -7.41
C THR A 535 -2.70 10.15 -8.25
N LYS A 536 -3.75 9.32 -8.13
CA LYS A 536 -5.09 9.63 -8.66
C LYS A 536 -6.00 10.31 -7.65
N ALA A 537 -5.52 10.44 -6.40
CA ALA A 537 -6.27 11.07 -5.34
C ALA A 537 -6.48 12.57 -5.62
N GLU A 538 -7.58 13.10 -5.11
CA GLU A 538 -7.70 14.54 -4.89
C GLU A 538 -6.61 14.95 -3.89
N VAL A 539 -5.88 16.02 -4.19
CA VAL A 539 -4.73 16.47 -3.40
C VAL A 539 -5.06 17.81 -2.76
N LYS A 540 -4.84 17.92 -1.45
CA LYS A 540 -4.90 19.18 -0.70
C LYS A 540 -3.57 19.42 -0.01
N VAL A 541 -2.94 20.56 -0.32
CA VAL A 541 -1.70 20.97 0.33
C VAL A 541 -2.02 21.53 1.71
N VAL A 542 -1.38 21.01 2.76
CA VAL A 542 -1.61 21.45 4.14
C VAL A 542 -0.27 21.50 4.88
N GLY A 543 0.17 22.72 5.20
CA GLY A 543 1.51 22.94 5.77
C GLY A 543 2.59 22.31 4.87
N ASP A 544 3.48 21.53 5.47
CA ASP A 544 4.55 20.80 4.77
C ASP A 544 4.11 19.39 4.39
N GLY A 545 2.95 19.27 3.74
CA GLY A 545 2.43 17.97 3.36
C GLY A 545 1.17 18.02 2.51
N PHE A 546 0.58 16.84 2.33
CA PHE A 546 -0.58 16.63 1.49
C PHE A 546 -1.61 15.75 2.18
N PHE A 547 -2.88 16.14 2.14
CA PHE A 547 -3.98 15.20 2.28
C PHE A 547 -4.32 14.64 0.90
N LEU A 548 -4.32 13.32 0.80
CA LEU A 548 -4.78 12.59 -0.37
C LEU A 548 -6.14 11.99 -0.07
N ILE A 549 -7.11 12.23 -0.95
CA ILE A 549 -8.49 11.76 -0.78
C ILE A 549 -8.90 10.96 -2.02
N GLN A 550 -9.32 9.71 -1.83
CA GLN A 550 -9.79 8.84 -2.91
C GLN A 550 -10.76 7.79 -2.37
N ASP A 551 -11.84 7.49 -3.10
CA ASP A 551 -12.81 6.44 -2.78
C ASP A 551 -13.39 6.51 -1.35
N GLY A 552 -13.58 7.74 -0.85
CA GLY A 552 -14.06 8.00 0.51
C GLY A 552 -13.05 7.66 1.61
N LYS A 553 -11.77 7.52 1.24
CA LYS A 553 -10.62 7.36 2.12
C LYS A 553 -9.72 8.57 2.07
N SER A 554 -8.97 8.80 3.14
CA SER A 554 -7.92 9.80 3.18
C SER A 554 -6.65 9.30 3.87
N ILE A 555 -5.51 9.85 3.44
CA ILE A 555 -4.22 9.70 4.12
C ILE A 555 -3.49 11.04 4.17
N PHE A 556 -2.62 11.21 5.17
CA PHE A 556 -1.69 12.33 5.22
C PHE A 556 -0.29 11.91 4.75
N VAL A 557 0.32 12.74 3.91
CA VAL A 557 1.69 12.60 3.42
C VAL A 557 2.50 13.79 3.94
N SER A 558 3.40 13.57 4.89
CA SER A 558 4.33 14.60 5.36
C SER A 558 5.55 14.66 4.46
N VAL A 559 6.04 15.86 4.14
CA VAL A 559 7.33 16.07 3.47
C VAL A 559 8.36 16.65 4.44
N PRO A 560 9.66 16.66 4.09
CA PRO A 560 10.67 17.25 4.97
C PRO A 560 10.42 18.74 5.23
N ALA A 561 10.69 19.16 6.46
CA ALA A 561 10.75 20.54 6.90
C ALA A 561 11.63 21.42 5.98
N GLY A 562 11.25 22.69 5.79
CA GLY A 562 11.98 23.67 4.98
C GLY A 562 12.03 23.38 3.47
N THR A 563 11.15 22.53 2.96
CA THR A 563 11.01 22.25 1.52
C THR A 563 9.86 23.04 0.90
N GLU A 564 9.77 23.07 -0.43
CA GLU A 564 8.67 23.71 -1.15
C GLU A 564 7.72 22.63 -1.72
N PRO A 565 6.60 22.30 -1.05
CA PRO A 565 5.62 21.35 -1.56
C PRO A 565 4.97 21.85 -2.84
N PHE A 566 4.74 20.96 -3.80
CA PHE A 566 4.03 21.28 -5.03
C PHE A 566 3.05 20.19 -5.44
N VAL A 567 2.06 20.59 -6.22
CA VAL A 567 1.14 19.71 -6.94
C VAL A 567 1.09 20.17 -8.38
N THR A 568 1.27 19.26 -9.33
CA THR A 568 1.11 19.54 -10.76
C THR A 568 0.39 18.41 -11.46
N SER A 569 -0.22 18.68 -12.61
CA SER A 569 -0.84 17.62 -13.42
C SER A 569 0.25 16.78 -14.11
N ALA A 570 0.02 15.47 -14.21
CA ALA A 570 0.81 14.60 -15.08
C ALA A 570 0.38 14.69 -16.56
N ALA A 571 -0.22 15.81 -16.99
CA ALA A 571 -0.70 16.00 -18.35
C ALA A 571 0.43 15.81 -19.39
N PRO A 572 0.11 15.31 -20.60
CA PRO A 572 1.08 15.13 -21.67
C PRO A 572 1.76 16.46 -22.02
N ILE A 573 3.08 16.42 -22.20
CA ILE A 573 3.89 17.60 -22.54
C ILE A 573 4.04 17.71 -24.06
N ARG A 574 4.15 16.57 -24.73
CA ARG A 574 4.33 16.47 -26.18
C ARG A 574 3.07 15.91 -26.85
N ASP A 575 2.93 16.18 -28.14
CA ASP A 575 1.82 15.72 -28.97
C ASP A 575 1.73 14.19 -29.06
N PHE A 576 2.89 13.52 -29.02
CA PHE A 576 2.98 12.08 -29.01
C PHE A 576 2.83 11.47 -27.61
N ASP A 577 2.75 12.23 -26.51
CA ASP A 577 2.58 11.66 -25.16
C ASP A 577 1.13 11.22 -24.94
N ALA A 578 0.93 10.02 -24.38
CA ALA A 578 -0.40 9.56 -24.01
C ALA A 578 -1.02 10.41 -22.88
N PRO A 579 -2.34 10.66 -22.91
CA PRO A 579 -3.01 11.40 -21.84
C PRO A 579 -2.99 10.63 -20.52
N ASN A 580 -2.84 11.37 -19.41
CA ASN A 580 -2.84 10.83 -18.04
C ASN A 580 -4.01 11.45 -17.26
N PRO A 581 -5.26 11.06 -17.56
CA PRO A 581 -6.44 11.70 -16.98
C PRO A 581 -6.47 11.49 -15.46
N ASN A 582 -6.76 12.56 -14.72
CA ASN A 582 -6.93 12.55 -13.27
C ASN A 582 -5.69 12.04 -12.51
N VAL A 583 -4.49 12.26 -13.05
CA VAL A 583 -3.23 11.96 -12.35
C VAL A 583 -2.53 13.27 -12.00
N SER A 584 -2.20 13.39 -10.72
CA SER A 584 -1.40 14.47 -10.16
C SER A 584 -0.02 13.95 -9.76
N ILE A 585 0.98 14.81 -9.89
CA ILE A 585 2.32 14.64 -9.33
C ILE A 585 2.39 15.55 -8.12
N ILE A 586 2.53 14.96 -6.94
CA ILE A 586 2.82 15.67 -5.70
C ILE A 586 4.31 15.56 -5.41
N GLY A 587 4.87 16.50 -4.66
CA GLY A 587 6.27 16.42 -4.31
C GLY A 587 6.78 17.65 -3.59
N TYR A 588 8.10 17.73 -3.43
CA TYR A 588 8.73 18.91 -2.88
C TYR A 588 10.01 19.25 -3.63
N LYS A 589 10.40 20.53 -3.57
CA LYS A 589 11.68 21.02 -4.08
C LYS A 589 12.58 21.46 -2.93
N MET A 590 13.89 21.25 -3.09
CA MET A 590 14.90 21.68 -2.13
C MET A 590 16.20 22.04 -2.83
N LYS A 591 16.85 23.11 -2.36
CA LYS A 591 18.25 23.41 -2.74
C LYS A 591 19.21 22.66 -1.84
N LEU A 592 20.08 21.86 -2.45
CA LEU A 592 21.16 21.17 -1.75
C LEU A 592 22.44 21.99 -1.82
N ALA A 593 23.02 22.26 -0.65
CA ALA A 593 24.33 22.90 -0.54
C ALA A 593 25.45 21.96 -1.05
N PRO A 594 26.61 22.49 -1.46
CA PRO A 594 27.73 21.65 -1.91
C PRO A 594 28.37 20.87 -0.77
N LYS A 595 28.84 19.64 -1.05
CA LYS A 595 29.54 18.75 -0.10
C LYS A 595 28.77 18.48 1.19
N THR A 596 27.44 18.49 1.15
CA THR A 596 26.59 18.16 2.30
C THR A 596 25.95 16.79 2.13
N THR A 597 25.72 16.12 3.26
CA THR A 597 24.84 14.96 3.32
C THR A 597 23.50 15.44 3.84
N GLN A 598 22.42 15.14 3.12
CA GLN A 598 21.06 15.45 3.52
C GLN A 598 20.27 14.16 3.62
N THR A 599 19.52 14.03 4.70
CA THR A 599 18.55 12.96 4.88
C THR A 599 17.16 13.57 4.80
N LEU A 600 16.34 13.05 3.89
CA LEU A 600 15.03 13.57 3.55
C LEU A 600 13.98 12.49 3.80
N THR A 601 13.05 12.76 4.71
CA THR A 601 12.04 11.79 5.12
C THR A 601 10.65 12.24 4.67
N VAL A 602 9.97 11.40 3.90
CA VAL A 602 8.54 11.47 3.62
C VAL A 602 7.84 10.37 4.42
N ARG A 603 6.71 10.68 5.05
CA ARG A 603 5.89 9.68 5.75
C ARG A 603 4.48 9.70 5.24
N LEU A 604 3.90 8.52 5.05
CA LEU A 604 2.50 8.36 4.71
C LEU A 604 1.79 7.69 5.89
N PHE A 605 0.73 8.34 6.36
CA PHE A 605 -0.06 7.89 7.49
C PHE A 605 -1.41 7.38 6.98
N PRO A 606 -1.53 6.06 6.73
CA PRO A 606 -2.80 5.39 6.41
C PRO A 606 -3.66 5.24 7.67
N GLN A 607 -3.93 6.35 8.35
CA GLN A 607 -5.00 6.44 9.33
C GLN A 607 -6.22 6.92 8.57
N SER A 608 -7.28 6.13 8.51
CA SER A 608 -8.51 6.61 7.88
C SER A 608 -9.10 7.69 8.77
N MET A 609 -8.95 8.96 8.37
CA MET A 609 -9.68 10.05 9.01
C MET A 609 -11.20 9.83 8.90
N ASP A 610 -11.66 9.08 7.90
CA ASP A 610 -13.05 8.61 7.78
C ASP A 610 -13.53 7.64 8.88
N LYS A 611 -12.65 7.16 9.77
CA LYS A 611 -13.02 6.39 10.98
C LYS A 611 -12.95 7.20 12.27
N ILE A 612 -12.56 8.49 12.24
CA ILE A 612 -12.57 9.32 13.45
C ILE A 612 -13.95 9.24 14.09
N GLN A 613 -15.00 9.43 13.27
CA GLN A 613 -16.36 9.36 13.77
C GLN A 613 -16.72 7.98 14.32
N GLU A 614 -16.42 6.90 13.60
CA GLU A 614 -16.68 5.53 14.07
C GLU A 614 -16.00 5.24 15.42
N ILE A 615 -14.72 5.58 15.54
CA ILE A 615 -13.90 5.31 16.73
C ILE A 615 -14.40 6.16 17.90
N CYS A 616 -14.57 7.46 17.72
CA CYS A 616 -15.07 8.36 18.76
C CYS A 616 -16.51 8.00 19.17
N ASP A 617 -17.39 7.65 18.24
CA ASP A 617 -18.76 7.22 18.55
C ASP A 617 -18.75 5.89 19.32
N ARG A 618 -17.84 4.97 18.99
CA ARG A 618 -17.66 3.70 19.72
C ARG A 618 -17.19 3.96 21.16
N VAL A 619 -16.18 4.80 21.34
CA VAL A 619 -15.68 5.21 22.67
C VAL A 619 -16.76 5.93 23.47
N ALA A 620 -17.45 6.89 22.87
CA ALA A 620 -18.53 7.63 23.51
C ALA A 620 -19.68 6.72 23.94
N THR A 621 -20.10 5.82 23.04
CA THR A 621 -21.17 4.85 23.30
C THR A 621 -20.79 3.86 24.40
N TRP A 622 -19.54 3.38 24.40
CA TRP A 622 -19.04 2.51 25.46
C TRP A 622 -19.10 3.21 26.81
N GLN A 623 -18.64 4.46 26.89
CA GLN A 623 -18.65 5.22 28.15
C GLN A 623 -20.07 5.53 28.63
N ILE A 624 -21.00 5.89 27.72
CA ILE A 624 -22.42 6.10 28.07
C ILE A 624 -23.03 4.82 28.65
N LYS A 625 -22.80 3.67 28.01
CA LYS A 625 -23.31 2.36 28.48
C LYS A 625 -22.75 1.97 29.85
N ASN A 626 -21.52 2.38 30.14
CA ASN A 626 -20.82 2.08 31.39
C ASN A 626 -20.92 3.22 32.43
N GLN A 627 -21.70 4.28 32.18
CA GLN A 627 -21.78 5.45 33.06
C GLN A 627 -22.25 5.09 34.47
N SER A 628 -23.14 4.11 34.62
CA SER A 628 -23.62 3.65 35.92
C SER A 628 -22.54 2.98 36.79
N SER A 629 -21.43 2.55 36.17
CA SER A 629 -20.30 1.90 36.84
C SER A 629 -19.19 2.90 37.22
N VAL A 630 -19.34 4.17 36.88
CA VAL A 630 -18.39 5.24 37.22
C VAL A 630 -18.43 5.46 38.73
N LYS A 631 -17.26 5.38 39.37
CA LYS A 631 -17.12 5.47 40.84
C LYS A 631 -17.27 6.90 41.36
N HIS A 632 -17.05 7.88 40.50
CA HIS A 632 -17.07 9.30 40.85
C HIS A 632 -18.48 9.86 40.78
N HIS A 633 -18.76 10.84 41.64
CA HIS A 633 -20.05 11.53 41.63
C HIS A 633 -20.30 12.22 40.27
N ALA A 634 -21.54 12.26 39.78
CA ALA A 634 -21.85 12.82 38.46
C ALA A 634 -21.48 14.31 38.30
N LEU A 635 -21.46 15.07 39.40
CA LEU A 635 -21.04 16.48 39.41
C LEU A 635 -19.54 16.69 39.69
N ASP A 636 -18.78 15.61 39.93
CA ASP A 636 -17.35 15.68 40.17
C ASP A 636 -16.58 16.06 38.89
N TRP A 637 -15.38 16.63 39.04
CA TRP A 637 -14.55 17.09 37.92
C TRP A 637 -14.21 16.00 36.91
N THR A 638 -14.10 14.74 37.35
CA THR A 638 -13.86 13.60 36.47
C THR A 638 -14.95 13.52 35.40
N ASN A 639 -16.22 13.55 35.83
CA ASN A 639 -17.38 13.62 34.96
C ASN A 639 -17.50 14.98 34.25
N GLY A 640 -17.10 16.09 34.87
CA GLY A 640 -17.04 17.40 34.21
C GLY A 640 -16.18 17.40 32.94
N ALA A 641 -14.98 16.81 33.01
CA ALA A 641 -14.09 16.65 31.85
C ALA A 641 -14.67 15.71 30.78
N TRP A 642 -15.27 14.60 31.22
CA TRP A 642 -16.01 13.68 30.34
C TRP A 642 -17.14 14.38 29.58
N TYR A 643 -18.00 15.09 30.29
CA TYR A 643 -19.13 15.80 29.71
C TYR A 643 -18.68 16.91 28.78
N LYS A 644 -17.58 17.60 29.09
CA LYS A 644 -17.00 18.59 28.18
C LYS A 644 -16.56 17.92 26.86
N GLY A 645 -15.80 16.84 26.92
CA GLY A 645 -15.38 16.10 25.72
C GLY A 645 -16.56 15.61 24.88
N LEU A 646 -17.55 14.98 25.53
CA LEU A 646 -18.76 14.52 24.86
C LEU A 646 -19.56 15.68 24.25
N SER A 647 -19.61 16.85 24.90
CA SER A 647 -20.31 18.02 24.37
C SER A 647 -19.65 18.59 23.12
N GLU A 648 -18.32 18.65 23.05
CA GLU A 648 -17.61 19.07 21.83
C GLU A 648 -17.80 18.07 20.69
N TRP A 649 -17.74 16.78 21.01
CA TRP A 649 -17.98 15.73 20.03
C TRP A 649 -19.42 15.75 19.49
N ALA A 650 -20.41 15.95 20.36
CA ALA A 650 -21.82 16.08 19.98
C ALA A 650 -22.07 17.29 19.08
N LYS A 651 -21.38 18.42 19.31
CA LYS A 651 -21.45 19.58 18.43
C LYS A 651 -20.89 19.27 17.05
N GLU A 652 -19.74 18.60 16.99
CA GLU A 652 -19.02 18.36 15.74
C GLU A 652 -19.72 17.32 14.84
N THR A 653 -20.37 16.33 15.46
CA THR A 653 -21.12 15.27 14.78
C THR A 653 -22.61 15.58 14.59
N TYR A 654 -23.13 16.63 15.23
CA TYR A 654 -24.56 16.95 15.31
C TYR A 654 -25.42 15.80 15.85
N ASN A 655 -24.88 14.95 16.72
CA ASN A 655 -25.58 13.78 17.25
C ASN A 655 -26.41 14.14 18.50
N GLU A 656 -27.74 14.20 18.33
CA GLU A 656 -28.68 14.54 19.41
C GLU A 656 -28.64 13.56 20.58
N THR A 657 -28.34 12.27 20.34
CA THR A 657 -28.31 11.24 21.39
C THR A 657 -27.30 11.61 22.49
N TYR A 658 -26.18 12.24 22.12
CA TYR A 658 -25.18 12.68 23.07
C TYR A 658 -25.63 13.92 23.85
N PHE A 659 -26.33 14.86 23.19
CA PHE A 659 -26.95 15.98 23.89
C PHE A 659 -28.07 15.54 24.84
N ASP A 660 -28.87 14.55 24.47
CA ASP A 660 -29.90 13.98 25.32
C ASP A 660 -29.30 13.35 26.58
N PHE A 661 -28.18 12.61 26.44
CA PHE A 661 -27.44 12.09 27.58
C PHE A 661 -26.95 13.22 28.51
N LEU A 662 -26.30 14.26 27.96
CA LEU A 662 -25.80 15.40 28.73
C LEU A 662 -26.94 16.15 29.45
N LYS A 663 -28.05 16.37 28.74
CA LYS A 663 -29.25 17.00 29.29
C LYS A 663 -29.83 16.17 30.43
N ALA A 664 -29.92 14.85 30.28
CA ALA A 664 -30.41 13.95 31.33
C ALA A 664 -29.53 13.96 32.59
N GLN A 665 -28.20 14.09 32.45
CA GLN A 665 -27.32 14.28 33.62
C GLN A 665 -27.61 15.62 34.32
N GLY A 666 -27.80 16.69 33.55
CA GLY A 666 -28.19 18.00 34.10
C GLY A 666 -29.54 17.96 34.84
N GLU A 667 -30.58 17.40 34.21
CA GLU A 667 -31.92 17.28 34.80
C GLU A 667 -31.92 16.47 36.10
N ARG A 668 -31.20 15.33 36.11
CA ARG A 668 -31.06 14.47 37.29
C ARG A 668 -30.53 15.21 38.53
N HIS A 669 -29.67 16.20 38.32
CA HIS A 669 -29.04 16.97 39.40
C HIS A 669 -29.57 18.40 39.50
N GLY A 670 -30.66 18.72 38.80
CA GLY A 670 -31.26 20.06 38.80
C GLY A 670 -30.32 21.16 38.32
N TYR A 671 -29.36 20.83 37.44
CA TYR A 671 -28.32 21.73 36.95
C TYR A 671 -27.48 22.39 38.08
N ASN A 672 -27.34 21.71 39.22
CA ASN A 672 -26.52 22.18 40.33
C ASN A 672 -25.02 21.99 40.08
N VAL A 673 -24.22 22.84 40.69
CA VAL A 673 -22.77 22.66 40.84
C VAL A 673 -22.46 21.83 42.07
N TYR A 674 -21.26 21.27 42.18
CA TYR A 674 -20.92 20.41 43.31
C TYR A 674 -20.67 21.22 44.61
N TYR A 675 -20.41 20.55 45.73
CA TYR A 675 -20.71 21.08 47.07
C TYR A 675 -19.75 22.16 47.60
N ARG A 676 -18.48 22.19 47.17
CA ARG A 676 -17.45 23.11 47.70
C ARG A 676 -17.50 24.46 46.97
N PRO A 677 -17.83 25.58 47.65
CA PRO A 677 -18.05 26.89 47.01
C PRO A 677 -16.89 27.34 46.13
N TYR A 678 -15.67 27.29 46.63
CA TYR A 678 -14.50 27.88 45.97
C TYR A 678 -13.67 26.88 45.16
N HIS A 679 -13.94 25.58 45.27
CA HIS A 679 -13.05 24.54 44.74
C HIS A 679 -13.20 24.43 43.22
N ALA A 680 -12.08 24.47 42.49
CA ALA A 680 -12.09 24.46 41.02
C ALA A 680 -12.74 23.20 40.42
N ASP A 681 -12.47 22.03 40.99
CA ASP A 681 -13.08 20.77 40.57
C ASP A 681 -14.62 20.82 40.54
N ASP A 682 -15.23 21.44 41.55
CA ASP A 682 -16.67 21.41 41.79
C ASP A 682 -17.46 22.31 40.84
N ILE A 683 -16.77 23.18 40.10
CA ILE A 683 -17.36 24.01 39.06
C ILE A 683 -17.19 23.44 37.65
N CYS A 684 -16.32 22.44 37.46
CA CYS A 684 -15.97 21.88 36.14
C CYS A 684 -17.20 21.39 35.35
N VAL A 685 -18.19 20.78 36.02
CA VAL A 685 -19.46 20.34 35.41
C VAL A 685 -20.20 21.47 34.68
N SER A 686 -19.99 22.73 35.11
CA SER A 686 -20.60 23.90 34.46
C SER A 686 -20.13 24.11 33.03
N GLN A 687 -19.00 23.54 32.60
CA GLN A 687 -18.62 23.55 31.20
C GLN A 687 -19.69 22.88 30.32
N MET A 688 -20.28 21.76 30.76
CA MET A 688 -21.41 21.12 30.09
C MET A 688 -22.65 22.03 30.09
N TYR A 689 -22.96 22.66 31.23
CA TYR A 689 -24.14 23.52 31.37
C TYR A 689 -24.09 24.75 30.45
N LEU A 690 -22.91 25.34 30.27
CA LEU A 690 -22.69 26.41 29.31
C LEU A 690 -22.98 25.95 27.88
N GLU A 691 -22.61 24.71 27.53
CA GLU A 691 -22.90 24.17 26.20
C GLU A 691 -24.37 23.82 25.98
N LEU A 692 -25.04 23.29 26.99
CA LEU A 692 -26.49 23.12 26.94
C LEU A 692 -27.19 24.48 26.78
N TYR A 693 -26.70 25.53 27.45
CA TYR A 693 -27.25 26.88 27.28
C TYR A 693 -27.02 27.41 25.86
N ASN A 694 -25.81 27.27 25.31
CA ASN A 694 -25.51 27.68 23.94
C ASN A 694 -26.42 27.00 22.91
N ARG A 695 -26.72 25.72 23.13
CA ARG A 695 -27.56 24.93 22.23
C ARG A 695 -29.04 25.29 22.32
N TYR A 696 -29.59 25.38 23.54
CA TYR A 696 -31.03 25.42 23.77
C TYR A 696 -31.57 26.77 24.26
N GLY A 697 -30.70 27.70 24.68
CA GLY A 697 -31.08 29.03 25.16
C GLY A 697 -31.82 29.04 26.52
N ASN A 698 -31.93 27.91 27.21
CA ASN A 698 -32.65 27.84 28.49
C ASN A 698 -31.78 28.34 29.65
N LYS A 699 -32.12 29.51 30.20
CA LYS A 699 -31.41 30.16 31.31
C LYS A 699 -31.27 29.29 32.56
N ASN A 700 -32.16 28.33 32.78
CA ASN A 700 -32.09 27.43 33.94
C ASN A 700 -30.82 26.58 33.95
N PHE A 701 -30.21 26.31 32.79
CA PHE A 701 -28.99 25.50 32.72
C PHE A 701 -27.81 26.16 33.42
N ILE A 702 -27.72 27.49 33.41
CA ILE A 702 -26.57 28.24 33.94
C ILE A 702 -26.90 29.03 35.21
N ALA A 703 -28.13 28.94 35.72
CA ALA A 703 -28.58 29.74 36.87
C ALA A 703 -27.71 29.49 38.11
N HIS A 704 -27.49 28.23 38.48
CA HIS A 704 -26.66 27.86 39.63
C HIS A 704 -25.16 28.09 39.38
N THR A 705 -24.71 28.03 38.12
CA THR A 705 -23.34 28.43 37.75
C THR A 705 -23.13 29.92 38.00
N ILE A 706 -24.06 30.78 37.56
CA ILE A 706 -23.99 32.23 37.80
C ILE A 706 -24.03 32.53 39.30
N GLU A 707 -24.97 31.94 40.04
CA GLU A 707 -25.07 32.09 41.49
C GLU A 707 -23.75 31.74 42.18
N ARG A 708 -23.15 30.62 41.79
CA ARG A 708 -21.88 30.15 42.36
C ARG A 708 -20.72 31.10 42.07
N LEU A 709 -20.53 31.49 40.81
CA LEU A 709 -19.44 32.38 40.42
C LEU A 709 -19.60 33.77 41.05
N ASP A 710 -20.82 34.30 41.08
CA ASP A 710 -21.13 35.58 41.72
C ASP A 710 -20.85 35.54 43.22
N TYR A 711 -21.15 34.43 43.90
CA TYR A 711 -20.80 34.25 45.31
C TYR A 711 -19.28 34.32 45.53
N VAL A 712 -18.51 33.58 44.73
CA VAL A 712 -17.04 33.52 44.85
C VAL A 712 -16.40 34.88 44.55
N ILE A 713 -16.85 35.57 43.50
CA ILE A 713 -16.34 36.88 43.09
C ILE A 713 -16.66 37.95 44.13
N ASN A 714 -17.86 37.92 44.73
CA ASN A 714 -18.26 38.89 45.75
C ASN A 714 -17.60 38.62 47.11
N LYS A 715 -17.10 37.40 47.35
CA LYS A 715 -16.44 36.99 48.59
C LYS A 715 -15.13 36.25 48.28
N PRO A 716 -14.17 36.89 47.60
CA PRO A 716 -12.95 36.21 47.16
C PRO A 716 -12.17 35.69 48.37
N SER A 717 -11.62 34.48 48.26
CA SER A 717 -10.83 33.90 49.34
C SER A 717 -9.58 34.75 49.62
N LYS A 718 -9.25 34.87 50.90
CA LYS A 718 -8.02 35.54 51.38
C LYS A 718 -6.93 34.54 51.76
N ALA A 719 -7.12 33.25 51.48
CA ALA A 719 -6.15 32.23 51.80
C ALA A 719 -4.90 32.35 50.90
N PRO A 720 -3.69 32.00 51.38
CA PRO A 720 -2.51 31.84 50.55
C PRO A 720 -2.74 30.84 49.41
N LEU A 721 -2.07 31.05 48.27
CA LEU A 721 -2.12 30.19 47.09
C LEU A 721 -1.19 28.98 47.26
N GLU A 722 -1.45 28.15 48.28
CA GLU A 722 -0.58 27.02 48.65
C GLU A 722 -1.40 25.74 48.85
N LYS A 723 -0.99 24.64 48.19
CA LYS A 723 -1.75 23.37 48.23
C LYS A 723 -1.63 22.64 49.57
N ASN A 724 -0.59 22.91 50.35
CA ASN A 724 -0.43 22.43 51.72
C ASN A 724 -1.11 23.33 52.77
N HIS A 725 -1.65 24.50 52.40
CA HIS A 725 -2.40 25.35 53.31
C HIS A 725 -3.88 24.89 53.42
N PRO A 726 -4.45 24.70 54.63
CA PRO A 726 -5.78 24.11 54.82
C PRO A 726 -6.92 24.79 54.05
N LYS A 727 -6.87 26.11 53.89
CA LYS A 727 -7.82 26.86 53.06
C LYS A 727 -7.33 27.08 51.63
N GLY A 728 -6.01 27.19 51.43
CA GLY A 728 -5.42 27.46 50.11
C GLY A 728 -5.64 26.29 49.15
N ARG A 729 -5.65 25.07 49.71
CA ARG A 729 -5.89 23.83 48.96
C ARG A 729 -7.30 23.71 48.39
N ASP A 730 -8.28 24.34 49.03
CA ASP A 730 -9.73 24.17 48.77
C ASP A 730 -10.39 25.45 48.23
N GLU A 731 -9.83 26.63 48.53
CA GLU A 731 -10.42 27.92 48.20
C GLU A 731 -9.68 28.72 47.10
N ARG A 732 -8.50 28.26 46.68
CA ARG A 732 -7.64 28.91 45.68
C ARG A 732 -7.22 27.92 44.59
N TRP A 733 -6.87 28.41 43.40
CA TRP A 733 -6.34 27.58 42.30
C TRP A 733 -4.86 27.21 42.53
N SER A 734 -4.57 26.53 43.63
CA SER A 734 -3.22 26.23 44.11
C SER A 734 -2.54 25.02 43.45
N TRP A 735 -3.13 24.45 42.40
CA TRP A 735 -2.59 23.34 41.61
C TRP A 735 -2.95 23.53 40.14
N CYS A 736 -2.10 23.06 39.22
CA CYS A 736 -2.23 23.37 37.80
C CYS A 736 -3.48 22.75 37.15
N ASP A 737 -3.96 21.60 37.64
CA ASP A 737 -5.17 20.95 37.12
C ASP A 737 -6.39 21.88 37.19
N ALA A 738 -6.44 22.79 38.19
CA ALA A 738 -7.50 23.78 38.35
C ALA A 738 -7.69 24.68 37.12
N LEU A 739 -6.63 24.86 36.31
CA LEU A 739 -6.64 25.73 35.13
C LEU A 739 -7.46 25.18 33.97
N PHE A 740 -7.75 23.87 33.96
CA PHE A 740 -8.76 23.29 33.07
C PHE A 740 -10.16 23.42 33.66
N MET A 741 -10.30 23.24 34.97
CA MET A 741 -11.60 23.06 35.62
C MET A 741 -12.41 24.36 35.66
N ALA A 742 -11.82 25.42 36.21
CA ALA A 742 -12.54 26.64 36.54
C ALA A 742 -12.45 27.73 35.46
N PRO A 743 -11.28 28.16 34.97
CA PRO A 743 -11.17 29.32 34.07
C PRO A 743 -12.08 29.26 32.84
N PRO A 744 -12.22 28.13 32.11
CA PRO A 744 -13.12 28.05 30.97
C PRO A 744 -14.58 28.39 31.29
N VAL A 745 -15.03 28.12 32.53
CA VAL A 745 -16.39 28.47 32.97
C VAL A 745 -16.55 29.98 33.11
N TYR A 746 -15.55 30.67 33.67
CA TYR A 746 -15.55 32.13 33.79
C TYR A 746 -15.49 32.81 32.42
N ALA A 747 -14.61 32.34 31.53
CA ALA A 747 -14.55 32.82 30.15
C ALA A 747 -15.88 32.59 29.42
N GLY A 748 -16.49 31.41 29.59
CA GLY A 748 -17.80 31.11 29.04
C GLY A 748 -18.90 32.03 29.54
N LEU A 749 -18.99 32.30 30.85
CA LEU A 749 -19.97 33.27 31.36
C LEU A 749 -19.70 34.69 30.87
N TYR A 750 -18.44 35.10 30.70
CA TYR A 750 -18.12 36.38 30.07
C TYR A 750 -18.65 36.44 28.64
N ARG A 751 -18.43 35.40 27.82
CA ARG A 751 -18.99 35.31 26.47
C ARG A 751 -20.50 35.47 26.44
N LEU A 752 -21.21 34.89 27.40
CA LEU A 752 -22.67 34.89 27.45
C LEU A 752 -23.29 36.18 28.02
N THR A 753 -22.56 36.86 28.91
CA THR A 753 -23.11 38.00 29.68
C THR A 753 -22.46 39.34 29.35
N GLY A 754 -21.27 39.34 28.76
CA GLY A 754 -20.42 40.53 28.58
C GLY A 754 -19.87 41.11 29.89
N ASN A 755 -20.10 40.48 31.04
CA ASN A 755 -19.73 41.05 32.33
C ASN A 755 -18.25 40.76 32.69
N LYS A 756 -17.43 41.81 32.65
CA LYS A 756 -15.98 41.73 32.88
C LYS A 756 -15.58 41.18 34.25
N LYS A 757 -16.48 41.19 35.26
CA LYS A 757 -16.18 40.62 36.58
C LYS A 757 -15.70 39.16 36.51
N TYR A 758 -16.20 38.39 35.54
CA TYR A 758 -15.81 37.00 35.37
C TYR A 758 -14.38 36.88 34.84
N THR A 759 -14.02 37.66 33.82
CA THR A 759 -12.66 37.68 33.27
C THR A 759 -11.66 38.32 34.21
N ASP A 760 -12.04 39.37 34.95
CA ASP A 760 -11.15 40.04 35.90
C ASP A 760 -10.73 39.09 37.05
N PHE A 761 -11.69 38.29 37.56
CA PHE A 761 -11.40 37.26 38.55
C PHE A 761 -10.57 36.10 37.96
N MET A 762 -10.94 35.64 36.76
CA MET A 762 -10.24 34.57 36.06
C MET A 762 -8.78 34.91 35.80
N ASP A 763 -8.51 36.08 35.20
CA ASP A 763 -7.16 36.51 34.84
C ASP A 763 -6.27 36.60 36.08
N LYS A 764 -6.81 37.15 37.17
CA LYS A 764 -6.09 37.27 38.44
C LYS A 764 -5.71 35.88 39.00
N GLU A 765 -6.67 35.00 39.21
CA GLU A 765 -6.39 33.67 39.80
C GLU A 765 -5.56 32.79 38.88
N PHE A 766 -5.78 32.86 37.56
CA PHE A 766 -4.99 32.14 36.57
C PHE A 766 -3.52 32.58 36.63
N LYS A 767 -3.28 33.90 36.62
CA LYS A 767 -1.91 34.43 36.66
C LYS A 767 -1.20 34.12 37.96
N GLU A 768 -1.87 34.24 39.11
CA GLU A 768 -1.28 33.84 40.40
C GLU A 768 -0.91 32.34 40.43
N CYS A 769 -1.75 31.47 39.87
CA CYS A 769 -1.46 30.05 39.70
C CYS A 769 -0.23 29.80 38.80
N THR A 770 -0.21 30.42 37.61
CA THR A 770 0.90 30.33 36.67
C THR A 770 2.20 30.81 37.29
N ASP A 771 2.21 32.00 37.89
CA ASP A 771 3.41 32.59 38.51
C ASP A 771 3.97 31.71 39.64
N SER A 772 3.11 30.93 40.32
CA SER A 772 3.53 30.02 41.38
C SER A 772 4.02 28.64 40.91
N LEU A 773 3.59 28.14 39.76
CA LEU A 773 3.76 26.73 39.38
C LEU A 773 4.50 26.50 38.06
N TYR A 774 4.57 27.51 37.19
CA TYR A 774 5.18 27.39 35.88
C TYR A 774 6.70 27.57 35.95
N ASP A 775 7.44 26.56 35.46
CA ASP A 775 8.88 26.61 35.35
C ASP A 775 9.29 27.13 33.97
N LYS A 776 9.79 28.36 33.91
CA LYS A 776 10.19 29.01 32.64
C LYS A 776 11.32 28.30 31.90
N GLY A 777 12.18 27.56 32.63
CA GLY A 777 13.31 26.85 32.03
C GLY A 777 12.87 25.58 31.33
N ALA A 778 12.04 24.79 32.00
CA ALA A 778 11.46 23.58 31.42
C ALA A 778 10.30 23.86 30.45
N LYS A 779 9.67 25.03 30.57
CA LYS A 779 8.38 25.38 29.93
C LYS A 779 7.27 24.41 30.32
N LEU A 780 7.27 23.95 31.58
CA LEU A 780 6.34 22.97 32.12
C LEU A 780 5.81 23.42 33.49
N TYR A 781 4.65 22.91 33.87
CA TYR A 781 4.01 23.15 35.17
C TYR A 781 4.37 22.07 36.18
N PHE A 782 4.82 22.49 37.36
CA PHE A 782 4.69 21.66 38.54
C PHE A 782 3.22 21.51 38.88
N ARG A 783 2.83 20.31 39.35
CA ARG A 783 1.43 20.05 39.70
C ARG A 783 0.94 21.01 40.79
N ASP A 784 1.74 21.19 41.83
CA ASP A 784 1.48 22.12 42.95
C ASP A 784 2.80 22.48 43.67
N CYS A 785 2.74 23.39 44.64
CA CYS A 785 3.92 23.90 45.35
C CYS A 785 4.73 22.80 46.07
N THR A 786 4.14 21.67 46.45
CA THR A 786 4.84 20.56 47.11
C THR A 786 5.76 19.79 46.17
N LYS A 787 5.61 19.97 44.84
CA LYS A 787 6.36 19.24 43.81
C LYS A 787 7.62 19.97 43.32
N ILE A 788 7.73 21.28 43.58
CA ILE A 788 8.82 22.14 43.06
C ILE A 788 10.22 21.61 43.42
N ASN A 789 10.37 21.14 44.66
CA ASN A 789 11.65 20.65 45.18
C ASN A 789 11.85 19.13 45.00
N LEU A 790 10.85 18.41 44.48
CA LEU A 790 10.97 16.97 44.24
C LEU A 790 11.73 16.69 42.94
N ARG A 791 12.41 15.54 42.91
CA ARG A 791 13.13 15.02 41.74
C ARG A 791 12.71 13.58 41.50
N GLU A 792 12.74 13.19 40.23
CA GLU A 792 12.51 11.82 39.79
C GLU A 792 13.76 10.96 40.01
N ALA A 793 13.68 9.67 39.71
CA ALA A 793 14.78 8.73 39.95
C ALA A 793 16.03 9.06 39.11
N ASN A 794 15.84 9.63 37.93
CA ASN A 794 16.92 10.11 37.06
C ASN A 794 17.48 11.49 37.46
N GLY A 795 16.99 12.11 38.53
CA GLY A 795 17.44 13.40 39.03
C GLY A 795 16.78 14.62 38.40
N GLU A 796 15.90 14.44 37.40
CA GLU A 796 15.14 15.52 36.77
C GLU A 796 14.00 16.04 37.64
N LYS A 797 13.47 17.22 37.30
CA LYS A 797 12.29 17.79 37.96
C LYS A 797 11.05 16.91 37.72
N GLN A 798 10.23 16.73 38.76
CA GLN A 798 8.97 15.97 38.64
C GLN A 798 7.87 16.81 37.96
N PHE A 799 7.77 16.69 36.64
CA PHE A 799 6.66 17.24 35.86
C PHE A 799 5.69 16.12 35.46
N TRP A 800 4.51 16.17 36.07
CA TRP A 800 3.46 15.20 35.82
C TRP A 800 2.74 15.50 34.50
N ALA A 801 2.65 14.51 33.62
CA ALA A 801 2.10 14.71 32.28
C ALA A 801 0.63 15.14 32.30
N ARG A 802 -0.22 14.47 33.08
CA ARG A 802 -1.64 14.83 33.16
C ARG A 802 -1.86 16.25 33.70
N GLY A 803 -1.06 16.67 34.68
CA GLY A 803 -1.08 18.05 35.19
C GLY A 803 -0.84 19.10 34.10
N ASN A 804 0.15 18.85 33.24
CA ASN A 804 0.44 19.70 32.09
C ASN A 804 -0.62 19.59 30.99
N GLY A 805 -1.19 18.39 30.80
CA GLY A 805 -2.29 18.14 29.87
C GLY A 805 -3.51 18.99 30.18
N TRP A 806 -3.88 19.08 31.46
CA TRP A 806 -4.95 19.97 31.92
C TRP A 806 -4.73 21.42 31.49
N VAL A 807 -3.51 21.95 31.70
CA VAL A 807 -3.22 23.34 31.36
C VAL A 807 -3.23 23.56 29.84
N LEU A 808 -2.56 22.69 29.07
CA LEU A 808 -2.51 22.84 27.60
C LEU A 808 -3.90 22.73 26.97
N ALA A 809 -4.77 21.86 27.48
CA ALA A 809 -6.15 21.74 27.01
C ALA A 809 -7.08 22.85 27.53
N GLY A 810 -6.81 23.39 28.72
CA GLY A 810 -7.61 24.46 29.32
C GLY A 810 -7.50 25.78 28.55
N ILE A 811 -6.31 26.13 28.06
CA ILE A 811 -6.08 27.40 27.36
C ILE A 811 -6.92 27.54 26.07
N PRO A 812 -6.99 26.55 25.16
CA PRO A 812 -7.94 26.53 24.04
C PRO A 812 -9.38 26.83 24.45
N LEU A 813 -9.86 26.22 25.54
CA LEU A 813 -11.23 26.40 26.03
C LEU A 813 -11.47 27.81 26.58
N ILE A 814 -10.45 28.47 27.09
CA ILE A 814 -10.50 29.90 27.46
C ILE A 814 -10.52 30.76 26.19
N LEU A 815 -9.56 30.54 25.29
CA LEU A 815 -9.36 31.36 24.09
C LEU A 815 -10.55 31.32 23.13
N ASP A 816 -11.24 30.19 22.99
CA ASP A 816 -12.48 30.06 22.20
C ASP A 816 -13.68 30.81 22.81
N ASN A 817 -13.58 31.20 24.09
CA ASN A 817 -14.59 32.00 24.79
C ASN A 817 -14.21 33.48 24.91
N LEU A 818 -13.00 33.87 24.53
CA LEU A 818 -12.54 35.25 24.59
C LEU A 818 -12.60 35.94 23.21
N PRO A 819 -12.96 37.23 23.13
CA PRO A 819 -12.84 38.03 21.92
C PRO A 819 -11.40 38.04 21.38
N LYS A 820 -11.24 38.15 20.05
CA LYS A 820 -9.91 38.21 19.41
C LYS A 820 -9.08 39.41 19.86
N ASP A 821 -9.73 40.50 20.24
CA ASP A 821 -9.16 41.76 20.75
C ASP A 821 -9.13 41.85 22.28
N TYR A 822 -9.37 40.74 22.99
CA TYR A 822 -9.31 40.72 24.45
C TYR A 822 -7.93 41.13 24.97
N HIS A 823 -7.89 42.08 25.91
CA HIS A 823 -6.66 42.76 26.33
C HIS A 823 -5.53 41.83 26.81
N ASN A 824 -5.86 40.74 27.50
CA ASN A 824 -4.88 39.75 27.99
C ASN A 824 -4.77 38.50 27.09
N ARG A 825 -5.35 38.51 25.88
CA ARG A 825 -5.33 37.34 24.99
C ARG A 825 -3.92 36.85 24.67
N GLN A 826 -3.00 37.78 24.44
CA GLN A 826 -1.63 37.45 24.05
C GLN A 826 -0.89 36.66 25.15
N TYR A 827 -1.16 36.96 26.42
CA TYR A 827 -0.59 36.21 27.56
C TYR A 827 -0.92 34.71 27.48
N TYR A 828 -2.18 34.37 27.19
CA TYR A 828 -2.59 32.97 27.04
C TYR A 828 -1.99 32.32 25.80
N VAL A 829 -1.89 33.06 24.68
CA VAL A 829 -1.30 32.56 23.43
C VAL A 829 0.19 32.24 23.62
N ASP A 830 0.94 33.13 24.26
CA ASP A 830 2.37 32.96 24.51
C ASP A 830 2.62 31.78 25.45
N LEU A 831 1.85 31.70 26.55
CA LEU A 831 1.92 30.57 27.48
C LEU A 831 1.58 29.23 26.80
N PHE A 832 0.55 29.21 25.94
CA PHE A 832 0.16 28.01 25.20
C PHE A 832 1.27 27.53 24.25
N ARG A 833 1.90 28.46 23.51
CA ARG A 833 3.03 28.15 22.62
C ARG A 833 4.22 27.60 23.38
N ASP A 834 4.60 28.27 24.47
CA ASP A 834 5.71 27.83 25.31
C ASP A 834 5.47 26.44 25.89
N LEU A 835 4.26 26.19 26.40
CA LEU A 835 3.89 24.90 26.99
C LEU A 835 3.88 23.80 25.91
N ALA A 836 3.34 24.08 24.72
CA ALA A 836 3.36 23.14 23.61
C ALA A 836 4.80 22.77 23.20
N GLU A 837 5.73 23.73 23.19
CA GLU A 837 7.15 23.48 22.93
C GLU A 837 7.79 22.59 24.00
N GLY A 838 7.52 22.85 25.28
CA GLY A 838 8.01 22.03 26.40
C GLY A 838 7.52 20.58 26.31
N ILE A 839 6.23 20.39 26.03
CA ILE A 839 5.59 19.07 25.90
C ILE A 839 6.09 18.31 24.68
N LEU A 840 6.29 18.98 23.54
CA LEU A 840 6.73 18.30 22.32
C LEU A 840 8.09 17.59 22.51
N LYS A 841 9.00 18.19 23.29
CA LYS A 841 10.34 17.63 23.57
C LYS A 841 10.32 16.32 24.35
N THR A 842 9.16 15.92 24.89
CA THR A 842 9.02 14.76 25.78
C THR A 842 8.16 13.65 25.17
N GLN A 843 7.79 13.76 23.89
CA GLN A 843 7.02 12.71 23.21
C GLN A 843 7.93 11.51 22.90
N ASP A 844 7.42 10.30 23.10
CA ASP A 844 8.13 9.09 22.70
C ASP A 844 8.09 8.86 21.17
N GLU A 845 8.90 7.91 20.71
CA GLU A 845 8.98 7.55 19.29
C GLU A 845 7.66 6.99 18.71
N ARG A 846 6.76 6.52 19.57
CA ARG A 846 5.45 5.98 19.17
C ARG A 846 4.36 7.04 19.10
N GLY A 847 4.60 8.23 19.64
CA GLY A 847 3.62 9.33 19.72
C GLY A 847 2.95 9.51 21.08
N SER A 848 3.27 8.70 22.08
CA SER A 848 2.73 8.80 23.43
C SER A 848 3.54 9.73 24.32
N TRP A 849 2.92 10.17 25.40
CA TRP A 849 3.61 10.73 26.57
C TRP A 849 3.47 9.79 27.76
N HIS A 850 4.47 9.84 28.63
CA HIS A 850 4.57 9.01 29.83
C HIS A 850 4.12 9.76 31.08
N ALA A 851 3.88 9.05 32.18
CA ALA A 851 3.36 9.66 33.40
C ALA A 851 4.26 10.80 33.94
N SER A 852 5.58 10.65 33.82
CA SER A 852 6.55 11.73 34.03
C SER A 852 7.05 12.21 32.67
N LEU A 853 7.04 13.54 32.46
CA LEU A 853 7.49 14.13 31.20
C LEU A 853 9.01 14.09 31.05
N LEU A 854 9.76 14.05 32.15
CA LEU A 854 11.23 14.07 32.12
C LEU A 854 11.89 12.75 32.60
N ASP A 855 11.10 11.74 32.98
CA ASP A 855 11.61 10.42 33.41
C ASP A 855 10.73 9.29 32.86
N SER A 856 10.73 9.14 31.53
CA SER A 856 9.99 8.06 30.85
C SER A 856 10.50 6.67 31.21
N ASP A 857 11.77 6.52 31.57
CA ASP A 857 12.38 5.22 31.89
C ASP A 857 11.82 4.64 33.19
N SER A 858 11.56 5.50 34.20
CA SER A 858 10.87 5.08 35.43
C SER A 858 9.38 4.84 35.24
N TYR A 859 8.77 5.40 34.18
CA TYR A 859 7.34 5.29 33.88
C TYR A 859 7.08 4.93 32.41
N PRO A 860 7.54 3.75 31.93
CA PRO A 860 7.63 3.44 30.50
C PRO A 860 6.29 3.14 29.83
N SER A 861 5.21 3.05 30.62
CA SER A 861 3.86 2.88 30.07
C SER A 861 3.34 4.21 29.53
N PRO A 862 2.59 4.20 28.42
CA PRO A 862 1.92 5.40 27.93
C PRO A 862 0.91 5.90 28.97
N GLU A 863 0.69 7.21 29.01
CA GLU A 863 -0.34 7.85 29.80
C GLU A 863 -1.32 8.55 28.84
N ASN A 864 -2.44 7.89 28.59
CA ASN A 864 -3.32 8.26 27.47
C ASN A 864 -4.20 9.46 27.77
N SER A 865 -4.45 9.79 29.04
CA SER A 865 -5.23 10.99 29.35
C SER A 865 -4.46 12.27 29.06
N ALA A 866 -3.18 12.35 29.44
CA ALA A 866 -2.28 13.43 29.06
C ALA A 866 -2.06 13.46 27.54
N SER A 867 -1.75 12.31 26.93
CA SER A 867 -1.50 12.21 25.48
C SER A 867 -2.71 12.70 24.66
N ALA A 868 -3.93 12.39 25.08
CA ALA A 868 -5.15 12.91 24.46
C ALA A 868 -5.31 14.42 24.62
N PHE A 869 -5.04 14.98 25.81
CA PHE A 869 -5.06 16.44 26.00
C PHE A 869 -3.98 17.16 25.19
N PHE A 870 -2.80 16.56 25.05
CA PHE A 870 -1.72 17.10 24.23
C PHE A 870 -2.07 17.06 22.75
N CYS A 871 -2.61 15.94 22.26
CA CYS A 871 -3.11 15.81 20.89
C CYS A 871 -4.19 16.86 20.60
N TYR A 872 -5.18 17.02 21.50
CA TYR A 872 -6.21 18.06 21.41
C TYR A 872 -5.62 19.47 21.34
N GLY A 873 -4.73 19.81 22.27
CA GLY A 873 -4.07 21.12 22.32
C GLY A 873 -3.30 21.40 21.04
N MET A 874 -2.48 20.47 20.57
CA MET A 874 -1.72 20.60 19.33
C MET A 874 -2.62 20.74 18.10
N ALA A 875 -3.65 19.90 17.97
CA ALA A 875 -4.59 19.95 16.86
C ALA A 875 -5.34 21.30 16.80
N TRP A 876 -5.82 21.78 17.95
CA TRP A 876 -6.46 23.10 18.06
C TRP A 876 -5.46 24.22 17.71
N GLY A 877 -4.22 24.13 18.20
CA GLY A 877 -3.17 25.12 17.96
C GLY A 877 -2.80 25.25 16.48
N ILE A 878 -2.68 24.13 15.77
CA ILE A 878 -2.44 24.08 14.32
C ILE A 878 -3.63 24.69 13.57
N ARG A 879 -4.86 24.25 13.88
CA ARG A 879 -6.08 24.74 13.22
C ARG A 879 -6.26 26.25 13.33
N ASN A 880 -5.85 26.83 14.46
CA ASN A 880 -5.97 28.27 14.72
C ASN A 880 -4.71 29.07 14.32
N GLY A 881 -3.71 28.45 13.67
CA GLY A 881 -2.47 29.11 13.24
C GLY A 881 -1.61 29.62 14.39
N LEU A 882 -1.75 29.04 15.58
CA LEU A 882 -0.97 29.39 16.76
C LEU A 882 0.25 28.51 16.94
N LEU A 883 0.20 27.27 16.46
CA LEU A 883 1.32 26.36 16.33
C LEU A 883 1.59 26.14 14.83
N ASP A 884 2.86 26.16 14.43
CA ASP A 884 3.22 25.89 13.05
C ASP A 884 3.01 24.41 12.72
N SER A 885 2.49 24.14 11.52
CA SER A 885 2.21 22.78 11.10
C SER A 885 3.50 21.96 10.92
N GLU A 886 4.62 22.61 10.60
CA GLU A 886 5.93 21.99 10.37
C GLU A 886 6.41 21.22 11.59
N THR A 887 6.32 21.86 12.75
CA THR A 887 6.83 21.32 14.01
C THR A 887 5.82 20.37 14.66
N TYR A 888 4.50 20.63 14.53
CA TYR A 888 3.49 19.98 15.37
C TYR A 888 2.58 18.97 14.66
N MET A 889 2.45 18.99 13.31
CA MET A 889 1.49 18.13 12.61
C MET A 889 1.85 16.65 12.75
N GLU A 890 3.09 16.28 12.44
CA GLU A 890 3.53 14.88 12.50
C GLU A 890 3.48 14.31 13.93
N PRO A 891 3.98 15.02 14.97
CA PRO A 891 3.80 14.61 16.37
C PRO A 891 2.35 14.44 16.78
N MET A 892 1.47 15.34 16.35
CA MET A 892 0.04 15.31 16.67
C MET A 892 -0.66 14.12 15.99
N LEU A 893 -0.39 13.87 14.70
CA LEU A 893 -0.96 12.74 13.96
C LEU A 893 -0.43 11.40 14.46
N ARG A 894 0.85 11.37 14.87
CA ARG A 894 1.44 10.21 15.53
C ARG A 894 0.71 9.94 16.83
N ALA A 895 0.53 10.95 17.69
CA ALA A 895 -0.23 10.83 18.93
C ALA A 895 -1.67 10.34 18.70
N TRP A 896 -2.36 10.86 17.68
CA TRP A 896 -3.70 10.41 17.32
C TRP A 896 -3.74 8.93 16.92
N ALA A 897 -2.77 8.48 16.11
CA ALA A 897 -2.60 7.06 15.78
C ALA A 897 -2.45 6.20 17.04
N THR A 898 -1.53 6.60 17.91
CA THR A 898 -1.20 5.84 19.12
C THR A 898 -2.41 5.72 20.02
N LEU A 899 -3.14 6.82 20.21
CA LEU A 899 -4.38 6.84 20.99
C LEU A 899 -5.43 5.90 20.42
N CYS A 900 -5.61 5.88 19.09
CA CYS A 900 -6.55 4.98 18.43
C CYS A 900 -6.19 3.49 18.66
N ASN A 901 -4.90 3.17 18.75
CA ASN A 901 -4.42 1.80 18.98
C ASN A 901 -4.62 1.31 20.42
N TYR A 902 -4.94 2.20 21.36
CA TYR A 902 -5.27 1.85 22.74
C TYR A 902 -6.77 1.76 23.01
N ILE A 903 -7.58 1.75 21.96
CA ILE A 903 -9.03 1.55 22.03
C ILE A 903 -9.34 0.09 21.74
N HIS A 904 -9.96 -0.57 22.70
CA HIS A 904 -10.40 -1.95 22.58
C HIS A 904 -11.51 -2.08 21.53
N GLU A 905 -11.71 -3.30 21.02
CA GLU A 905 -12.76 -3.57 20.03
C GLU A 905 -14.17 -3.15 20.50
N ASP A 906 -14.44 -3.19 21.81
CA ASP A 906 -15.72 -2.79 22.39
C ASP A 906 -15.87 -1.27 22.59
N GLY A 907 -14.78 -0.50 22.44
CA GLY A 907 -14.73 0.95 22.65
C GLY A 907 -14.12 1.39 23.99
N LYS A 908 -13.70 0.47 24.87
CA LYS A 908 -12.97 0.85 26.08
C LYS A 908 -11.62 1.47 25.74
N MET A 909 -11.28 2.59 26.38
CA MET A 909 -9.96 3.22 26.24
C MET A 909 -9.04 2.81 27.40
N GLY A 910 -7.88 2.24 27.08
CA GLY A 910 -6.87 1.80 28.05
C GLY A 910 -5.83 2.86 28.42
N TYR A 911 -4.93 2.51 29.35
CA TYR A 911 -3.79 3.32 29.82
C TYR A 911 -4.15 4.73 30.32
N ILE A 912 -5.33 4.89 30.91
CA ILE A 912 -5.70 6.12 31.62
C ILE A 912 -5.26 5.97 33.07
N GLN A 913 -4.25 6.75 33.48
CA GLN A 913 -3.75 6.67 34.85
C GLN A 913 -4.84 7.09 35.84
N PRO A 914 -5.05 6.37 36.95
CA PRO A 914 -6.06 6.70 37.96
C PRO A 914 -5.92 8.09 38.57
N VAL A 915 -6.99 8.57 39.21
CA VAL A 915 -6.98 9.84 39.97
C VAL A 915 -5.81 9.85 40.98
N GLY A 916 -5.03 10.92 40.95
CA GLY A 916 -3.76 11.01 41.65
C GLY A 916 -3.18 12.43 41.62
N HIS A 917 -1.96 12.59 42.11
CA HIS A 917 -1.28 13.89 42.23
C HIS A 917 0.22 13.80 41.90
N ASP A 918 0.64 12.68 41.33
CA ASP A 918 2.01 12.31 40.99
C ASP A 918 2.02 11.22 39.91
N PRO A 919 3.15 11.03 39.19
CA PRO A 919 3.28 9.96 38.21
C PRO A 919 3.01 8.57 38.81
N LYS A 920 2.16 7.78 38.14
CA LYS A 920 1.85 6.38 38.45
C LYS A 920 1.76 5.57 37.17
N PRO A 921 2.08 4.26 37.21
CA PRO A 921 1.87 3.39 36.06
C PRO A 921 0.38 3.28 35.71
N ALA A 922 0.12 3.11 34.42
CA ALA A 922 -1.18 2.76 33.86
C ALA A 922 -0.99 1.51 32.99
N ASP A 923 -2.03 0.69 32.87
CA ASP A 923 -2.02 -0.49 32.02
C ASP A 923 -3.19 -0.48 31.03
N GLU A 924 -3.19 -1.44 30.11
CA GLU A 924 -4.20 -1.61 29.06
C GLU A 924 -5.64 -1.61 29.60
N ASN A 925 -5.86 -2.06 30.84
CA ASN A 925 -7.19 -2.15 31.44
C ASN A 925 -7.57 -0.95 32.30
N THR A 926 -6.64 -0.06 32.63
CA THR A 926 -6.93 1.16 33.39
C THR A 926 -7.67 2.19 32.53
N THR A 927 -8.90 2.53 32.94
CA THR A 927 -9.79 3.50 32.27
C THR A 927 -10.44 4.42 33.30
N ASP A 928 -10.64 5.69 32.94
CA ASP A 928 -11.44 6.63 33.73
C ASP A 928 -12.05 7.71 32.83
N VAL A 929 -13.17 8.31 33.25
CA VAL A 929 -14.07 9.10 32.40
C VAL A 929 -13.40 10.36 31.84
N TYR A 930 -12.46 10.97 32.56
CA TYR A 930 -11.76 12.16 32.09
C TYR A 930 -10.82 11.89 30.91
N GLY A 931 -10.19 10.70 30.85
CA GLY A 931 -9.34 10.33 29.72
C GLY A 931 -10.19 10.09 28.47
N VAL A 932 -11.38 9.50 28.63
CA VAL A 932 -12.38 9.39 27.56
C VAL A 932 -12.81 10.77 27.07
N GLY A 933 -13.07 11.72 27.98
CA GLY A 933 -13.38 13.10 27.64
C GLY A 933 -12.25 13.78 26.85
N ALA A 934 -11.00 13.61 27.30
CA ALA A 934 -9.81 14.12 26.61
C ALA A 934 -9.69 13.56 25.19
N PHE A 935 -9.94 12.26 25.00
CA PHE A 935 -9.92 11.61 23.70
C PHE A 935 -10.98 12.18 22.75
N LEU A 936 -12.20 12.41 23.24
CA LEU A 936 -13.26 13.03 22.43
C LEU A 936 -12.97 14.50 22.08
N LEU A 937 -12.29 15.23 22.96
CA LEU A 937 -11.77 16.57 22.62
C LEU A 937 -10.78 16.48 21.46
N ALA A 938 -9.80 15.57 21.54
CA ALA A 938 -8.83 15.35 20.47
C ALA A 938 -9.52 15.00 19.16
N GLY A 939 -10.37 13.96 19.16
CA GLY A 939 -11.12 13.54 17.98
C GLY A 939 -11.96 14.65 17.35
N SER A 940 -12.57 15.52 18.16
CA SER A 940 -13.30 16.69 17.68
C SER A 940 -12.40 17.66 16.88
N GLU A 941 -11.18 17.92 17.34
CA GLU A 941 -10.25 18.83 16.64
C GLU A 941 -9.61 18.17 15.42
N ILE A 942 -9.31 16.87 15.47
CA ILE A 942 -8.84 16.12 14.28
C ILE A 942 -9.92 16.15 13.18
N MET A 943 -11.18 15.93 13.54
CA MET A 943 -12.30 16.01 12.60
C MET A 943 -12.48 17.41 12.01
N LYS A 944 -12.26 18.47 12.80
CA LYS A 944 -12.28 19.86 12.30
C LYS A 944 -11.11 20.15 11.36
N LEU A 945 -9.91 19.62 11.64
CA LEU A 945 -8.75 19.73 10.75
C LEU A 945 -9.01 19.06 9.40
N GLU A 946 -9.72 17.92 9.39
CA GLU A 946 -10.16 17.27 8.16
C GLU A 946 -11.21 18.11 7.40
N LYS A 947 -12.26 18.60 8.09
CA LYS A 947 -13.39 19.33 7.49
C LYS A 947 -13.07 20.74 7.01
N ASN A 948 -12.25 21.51 7.72
CA ASN A 948 -11.91 22.89 7.30
C ASN A 948 -11.14 22.93 5.98
N ASN A 949 -10.62 21.79 5.52
CA ASN A 949 -10.02 21.62 4.21
C ASN A 949 -11.04 21.25 3.11
N GLN A 950 -12.35 21.21 3.40
CA GLN A 950 -13.44 20.96 2.43
C GLN A 950 -14.21 22.23 2.01
N LYS A 951 -13.81 23.43 2.45
CA LYS A 951 -14.44 24.71 2.07
C LYS A 951 -13.59 25.55 1.14
#